data_AF-A0A954L9A7-F1
#
_entry.id   AF-A0A954L9A7-F1
#
_cell.length_a   1.000
_cell.length_b   1.000
_cell.length_c   1.000
_cell.angle_alpha   90.00
_cell.angle_beta   90.00
_cell.angle_gamma   90.00
#
_symmetry.space_group_name_H-M   'P 1'
#
loop_
_entity.id
_entity.type
_entity.pdbx_description
1 polymer ?
#
loop_
_entity_poly.entity_id
_entity_poly.type
_entity_poly.pdbx_seq_one_letter_code
_entity_poly.pdbx_strand_id
1 'polypeptide(L)'
;MTIPPRPKRPALAPSELPLQFLKGERIGFLGSSTAERMNLFGHFETLLHTRFPDHELVIRNFARPAEAVEVQQRSSDYTALDDPQAAFGADTYFCFFGFNESFAGEAGLESFRNAYHRYLDEMAKRYPRDDSGAAPRFILVSPLPFEGPNDPLLPGGTEENAQLAAYNGAVAEVAAERKIAFVDIFSELKTLFDQQPGLQYTINGCHQNSDGDRELARLLDETLFGQASPASFGSEDYERLRTAINDKSWVHLQDYRMLNGWYVYGGRRTWDTETFPREYVKIRRMAAVRDRYVWDLAQKKPVAAHPDDSETGELFEPPTRFGEPRQDYSEAEELRYLSPQQLVETTTVPPGFELQPFADETMFPELAKPVQLNFDNKGRLWVSCMPTYPQWKPGDHKPNDRLLILEDSDSDGKADKCTVFYDQLHCPTGFEFWNGGVLVVDQPRLLFLKDTDGDDRADQVVHLMDGWASDDTHHTCSAFEWNHSGDLHMLEGIATSTTLETPWGPHRSLGAGGAYVMDPRTLKIRQFALPGQYNMWCYVFNQWGQGIVGDGTTANQAWDTPLSGAQLRGRTGLNFVFNNEGMRPALGSEFLISRHFPDEVQGQFTYACVINMNGLPRFSVNDDGGGYHGARLKHPDGQPDDLVRSTDKHFRPADPQIGPDGALWFGDWANALIGHMQYSQRDPNRDHTRGRIYRLVYPSRPLVTPATQFGKSIPELLAQLTEYEWRTRYRARRELRDRPTGDVIAALDTWISQLDPQSADYDRLRTEALWIQNSHHALDQALLKQVLHDSTSGNARAAAVRILSDSRDQIEDAQQLLSDASQDDHPRVRTEVARGLSFFDNIAAARTLMAMTSLPADYWCDYTIQHALAAHESTWRAEYLTGRIPEAGDRATTIVAQLMAASKSGAEALPFLQTLLGAEQKPEEERNKAITGLSGLKGDVNRGREVFVRNCTACHKVGNGDGREYGPNLAGVAKRMDRNKIILSVVEPNAEVAEKYRSTLIVTVDGAIVTGLVTRETDEELDIFDGKALQTLKKTDVDERVTQKQSSMPDGVAAAIAPSEFVDLIEYLSAQTQDVKPEQ
;
A
#
# COMPACT_ATOMS: atom_id res chain seq x y z
N MET A 1 4.52 -24.46 16.72
CA MET A 1 5.17 -25.18 17.83
C MET A 1 4.06 -25.58 18.78
N THR A 2 4.25 -26.61 19.60
CA THR A 2 3.25 -26.89 20.65
C THR A 2 3.38 -25.83 21.73
N ILE A 3 2.34 -25.00 21.89
CA ILE A 3 2.22 -24.08 23.03
C ILE A 3 2.31 -24.92 24.31
N PRO A 4 3.22 -24.59 25.25
CA PRO A 4 3.33 -25.32 26.51
C PRO A 4 2.00 -25.33 27.26
N PRO A 5 1.68 -26.38 28.04
CA PRO A 5 0.46 -26.42 28.85
C PRO A 5 0.34 -25.17 29.72
N ARG A 6 -0.81 -24.50 29.67
CA ARG A 6 -1.07 -23.26 30.40
C ARG A 6 -1.87 -23.61 31.66
N PRO A 7 -1.24 -23.56 32.85
CA PRO A 7 -1.90 -23.93 34.08
C PRO A 7 -3.07 -22.98 34.36
N LYS A 8 -4.07 -23.49 35.08
CA LYS A 8 -5.22 -22.70 35.52
C LYS A 8 -4.74 -21.45 36.28
N ARG A 9 -5.17 -20.27 35.84
CA ARG A 9 -4.79 -19.00 36.45
C ARG A 9 -5.82 -18.53 37.49
N PRO A 10 -5.43 -17.65 38.42
CA PRO A 10 -6.38 -17.04 39.36
C PRO A 10 -7.49 -16.27 38.64
N ALA A 11 -8.63 -16.12 39.29
CA ALA A 11 -9.72 -15.29 38.78
C ALA A 11 -9.26 -13.81 38.72
N LEU A 12 -9.56 -13.14 37.62
CA LEU A 12 -9.28 -11.70 37.48
C LEU A 12 -10.29 -10.88 38.27
N ALA A 13 -9.88 -9.70 38.69
CA ALA A 13 -10.83 -8.67 39.12
C ALA A 13 -11.80 -8.32 37.97
N PRO A 14 -13.02 -7.86 38.27
CA PRO A 14 -13.95 -7.37 37.26
C PRO A 14 -13.31 -6.33 36.32
N SER A 15 -13.87 -6.20 35.12
CA SER A 15 -13.50 -5.11 34.19
C SER A 15 -14.19 -3.82 34.62
N GLU A 16 -13.72 -3.25 35.73
CA GLU A 16 -14.26 -2.03 36.34
C GLU A 16 -13.13 -1.08 36.71
N LEU A 17 -13.39 0.22 36.66
CA LEU A 17 -12.45 1.27 37.08
C LEU A 17 -12.74 1.68 38.53
N PRO A 18 -11.73 1.94 39.38
CA PRO A 18 -10.30 1.81 39.12
C PRO A 18 -9.85 0.36 38.90
N LEU A 19 -9.00 0.14 37.90
CA LEU A 19 -8.57 -1.18 37.49
C LEU A 19 -7.62 -1.80 38.52
N GLN A 20 -7.75 -3.10 38.74
CA GLN A 20 -6.87 -3.88 39.60
C GLN A 20 -6.16 -4.97 38.79
N PHE A 21 -4.86 -5.13 39.04
CA PHE A 21 -4.03 -6.18 38.44
C PHE A 21 -3.62 -7.22 39.47
N LEU A 22 -3.45 -8.44 38.99
CA LEU A 22 -2.80 -9.51 39.74
C LEU A 22 -1.29 -9.45 39.57
N LYS A 23 -0.57 -10.03 40.54
CA LYS A 23 0.85 -10.30 40.37
C LYS A 23 1.07 -11.30 39.23
N GLY A 24 1.97 -10.99 38.30
CA GLY A 24 2.29 -11.79 37.12
C GLY A 24 1.24 -11.71 36.01
N GLU A 25 0.31 -10.76 36.07
CA GLU A 25 -0.73 -10.63 35.06
C GLU A 25 -0.14 -10.29 33.69
N ARG A 26 -0.65 -10.97 32.65
CA ARG A 26 -0.21 -10.82 31.27
C ARG A 26 -1.15 -9.87 30.51
N ILE A 27 -0.62 -8.77 29.99
CA ILE A 27 -1.41 -7.72 29.35
C ILE A 27 -1.05 -7.63 27.86
N GLY A 28 -2.06 -7.65 27.00
CA GLY A 28 -1.93 -7.52 25.54
C GLY A 28 -2.56 -6.22 25.03
N PHE A 29 -1.87 -5.46 24.19
CA PHE A 29 -2.45 -4.32 23.46
C PHE A 29 -2.81 -4.73 22.02
N LEU A 30 -3.98 -4.31 21.55
CA LEU A 30 -4.56 -4.63 20.25
C LEU A 30 -5.16 -3.38 19.60
N GLY A 31 -5.16 -3.29 18.28
CA GLY A 31 -5.80 -2.20 17.55
C GLY A 31 -4.86 -1.45 16.61
N SER A 32 -5.20 -0.18 16.38
CA SER A 32 -4.61 0.68 15.35
C SER A 32 -3.24 1.26 15.72
N SER A 33 -2.74 2.23 14.92
CA SER A 33 -1.43 2.88 15.16
C SER A 33 -1.35 3.58 16.51
N THR A 34 -2.49 3.97 17.10
CA THR A 34 -2.53 4.54 18.46
C THR A 34 -1.87 3.61 19.48
N ALA A 35 -2.16 2.31 19.40
CA ALA A 35 -1.50 1.33 20.25
C ALA A 35 -0.13 0.95 19.72
N GLU A 36 0.05 0.78 18.40
CA GLU A 36 1.32 0.33 17.83
C GLU A 36 2.48 1.29 18.16
N ARG A 37 2.25 2.60 18.09
CA ARG A 37 3.29 3.62 18.36
C ARG A 37 3.73 3.66 19.82
N MET A 38 2.98 3.07 20.75
CA MET A 38 3.46 2.86 22.12
C MET A 38 4.71 1.97 22.18
N ASN A 39 4.98 1.16 21.14
CA ASN A 39 6.25 0.41 21.01
C ASN A 39 7.46 1.29 20.76
N LEU A 40 7.28 2.52 20.28
CA LEU A 40 8.35 3.48 19.99
C LEU A 40 8.78 4.23 21.25
N PHE A 41 7.79 4.67 22.03
CA PHE A 41 8.01 5.64 23.10
C PHE A 41 7.94 5.01 24.50
N GLY A 42 7.03 4.05 24.72
CA GLY A 42 6.98 3.22 25.93
C GLY A 42 6.46 3.92 27.19
N HIS A 43 5.83 5.11 27.09
CA HIS A 43 5.46 5.89 28.27
C HIS A 43 4.41 5.18 29.13
N PHE A 44 3.37 4.60 28.53
CA PHE A 44 2.27 3.97 29.27
C PHE A 44 2.74 2.74 30.06
N GLU A 45 3.52 1.86 29.45
CA GLU A 45 4.10 0.71 30.14
C GLU A 45 5.02 1.15 31.30
N THR A 46 5.80 2.22 31.11
CA THR A 46 6.67 2.76 32.16
C THR A 46 5.87 3.21 33.38
N LEU A 47 4.70 3.84 33.17
CA LEU A 47 3.80 4.23 34.26
C LEU A 47 3.23 3.01 34.98
N LEU A 48 2.83 1.97 34.25
CA LEU A 48 2.33 0.72 34.86
C LEU A 48 3.37 0.07 35.78
N HIS A 49 4.63 -0.02 35.33
CA HIS A 49 5.70 -0.58 36.16
C HIS A 49 6.08 0.32 37.34
N THR A 50 5.99 1.64 37.18
CA THR A 50 6.24 2.59 38.29
C THR A 50 5.14 2.51 39.35
N ARG A 51 3.88 2.34 38.93
CA ARG A 51 2.72 2.23 39.82
C ARG A 51 2.67 0.88 40.54
N PHE A 52 3.03 -0.18 39.83
CA PHE A 52 2.93 -1.56 40.32
C PHE A 52 4.28 -2.28 40.33
N PRO A 53 5.30 -1.76 41.04
CA PRO A 53 6.66 -2.30 40.97
C PRO A 53 6.73 -3.77 41.44
N ASP A 54 5.90 -4.15 42.40
CA ASP A 54 5.88 -5.50 42.98
C ASP A 54 4.97 -6.51 42.24
N HIS A 55 4.25 -6.06 41.20
CA HIS A 55 3.28 -6.91 40.50
C HIS A 55 3.93 -7.75 39.41
N GLU A 56 5.18 -7.52 39.00
CA GLU A 56 5.85 -8.32 37.96
C GLU A 56 4.97 -8.50 36.70
N LEU A 57 4.32 -7.41 36.26
CA LEU A 57 3.44 -7.43 35.09
C LEU A 57 4.21 -7.85 33.83
N VAL A 58 3.57 -8.62 32.95
CA VAL A 58 4.15 -9.01 31.65
C VAL A 58 3.33 -8.35 30.56
N ILE A 59 3.91 -7.40 29.83
CA ILE A 59 3.18 -6.58 28.86
C ILE A 59 3.71 -6.83 27.45
N ARG A 60 2.80 -7.01 26.49
CA ARG A 60 3.08 -7.23 25.06
C ARG A 60 2.11 -6.45 24.20
N ASN A 61 2.59 -5.93 23.07
CA ASN A 61 1.81 -5.11 22.17
C ASN A 61 1.76 -5.77 20.80
N PHE A 62 0.57 -6.16 20.36
CA PHE A 62 0.32 -6.86 19.11
C PHE A 62 -0.38 -5.98 18.06
N ALA A 63 -0.60 -4.70 18.38
CA ALA A 63 -1.26 -3.74 17.51
C ALA A 63 -0.50 -3.57 16.18
N ARG A 64 -1.26 -3.24 15.13
CA ARG A 64 -0.72 -2.91 13.80
C ARG A 64 -1.52 -1.76 13.17
N PRO A 65 -0.89 -0.93 12.34
CA PRO A 65 -1.59 0.14 11.63
C PRO A 65 -2.72 -0.40 10.74
N ALA A 66 -3.78 0.40 10.56
CA ALA A 66 -4.95 0.05 9.76
C ALA A 66 -5.72 -1.21 10.23
N GLU A 67 -5.55 -1.65 11.48
CA GLU A 67 -6.45 -2.63 12.08
C GLU A 67 -7.81 -2.04 12.40
N ALA A 68 -8.85 -2.79 12.05
CA ALA A 68 -10.23 -2.55 12.42
C ALA A 68 -10.81 -3.84 13.00
N VAL A 69 -11.90 -3.80 13.76
CA VAL A 69 -12.50 -5.00 14.40
C VAL A 69 -12.88 -6.12 13.41
N GLU A 70 -13.22 -5.78 12.16
CA GLU A 70 -13.54 -6.78 11.11
C GLU A 70 -12.34 -7.17 10.24
N VAL A 71 -11.26 -6.39 10.25
CA VAL A 71 -10.17 -6.51 9.28
C VAL A 71 -8.81 -6.42 9.97
N GLN A 72 -8.15 -7.59 10.13
CA GLN A 72 -6.77 -7.70 10.59
C GLN A 72 -5.91 -8.40 9.53
N GLN A 73 -5.57 -7.68 8.46
CA GLN A 73 -4.78 -8.24 7.35
C GLN A 73 -3.40 -8.72 7.85
N ARG A 74 -2.99 -9.90 7.35
CA ARG A 74 -1.70 -10.55 7.61
C ARG A 74 -1.25 -11.24 6.33
N SER A 75 0.05 -11.55 6.23
CA SER A 75 0.56 -12.59 5.34
C SER A 75 -0.23 -13.89 5.47
N SER A 76 -0.35 -14.63 4.36
CA SER A 76 -0.86 -15.99 4.37
C SER A 76 -0.07 -16.86 5.37
N ASP A 77 -0.79 -17.75 6.06
CA ASP A 77 -0.22 -18.72 7.02
C ASP A 77 0.51 -18.09 8.22
N TYR A 78 0.25 -16.83 8.57
CA TYR A 78 0.88 -16.10 9.68
C TYR A 78 0.94 -16.87 11.02
N THR A 79 -0.04 -17.72 11.31
CA THR A 79 -0.10 -18.52 12.54
C THR A 79 0.14 -20.01 12.33
N ALA A 80 0.57 -20.44 11.14
CA ALA A 80 0.70 -21.85 10.80
C ALA A 80 1.87 -22.51 11.52
N LEU A 81 3.04 -21.84 11.58
CA LEU A 81 4.15 -22.33 12.38
C LEU A 81 3.87 -22.18 13.86
N ASP A 82 3.45 -21.00 14.30
CA ASP A 82 3.23 -20.66 15.71
C ASP A 82 2.30 -19.45 15.82
N ASP A 83 1.50 -19.35 16.88
CA ASP A 83 0.59 -18.21 17.10
C ASP A 83 1.10 -17.39 18.31
N PRO A 84 1.67 -16.18 18.08
CA PRO A 84 2.30 -15.41 19.15
C PRO A 84 1.29 -14.91 20.20
N GLN A 85 0.03 -14.66 19.82
CA GLN A 85 -1.00 -14.27 20.79
C GLN A 85 -1.43 -15.46 21.64
N ALA A 86 -1.61 -16.64 21.04
CA ALA A 86 -1.94 -17.85 21.80
C ALA A 86 -0.78 -18.30 22.71
N ALA A 87 0.46 -18.19 22.23
CA ALA A 87 1.66 -18.48 23.00
C ALA A 87 1.86 -17.50 24.17
N PHE A 88 1.52 -16.22 23.95
CA PHE A 88 1.50 -15.25 25.03
C PHE A 88 0.37 -15.53 26.03
N GLY A 89 -0.85 -15.82 25.55
CA GLY A 89 -2.01 -16.09 26.38
C GLY A 89 -2.26 -14.97 27.39
N ALA A 90 -2.68 -13.81 26.92
CA ALA A 90 -2.94 -12.65 27.78
C ALA A 90 -4.07 -12.94 28.79
N ASP A 91 -3.96 -12.34 29.97
CA ASP A 91 -5.04 -12.26 30.96
C ASP A 91 -5.99 -11.10 30.63
N THR A 92 -5.42 -9.95 30.28
CA THR A 92 -6.16 -8.71 29.97
C THR A 92 -5.76 -8.17 28.61
N TYR A 93 -6.74 -7.77 27.80
CA TYR A 93 -6.55 -7.07 26.54
C TYR A 93 -7.02 -5.61 26.63
N PHE A 94 -6.20 -4.68 26.14
CA PHE A 94 -6.61 -3.31 25.83
C PHE A 94 -6.87 -3.20 24.33
N CYS A 95 -8.07 -2.75 23.96
CA CYS A 95 -8.53 -2.70 22.58
C CYS A 95 -8.67 -1.24 22.11
N PHE A 96 -7.86 -0.84 21.14
CA PHE A 96 -7.78 0.51 20.56
C PHE A 96 -8.36 0.51 19.15
N PHE A 97 -9.70 0.40 19.04
CA PHE A 97 -10.44 0.37 17.77
C PHE A 97 -11.39 1.57 17.65
N GLY A 98 -11.85 1.87 16.44
CA GLY A 98 -12.80 2.93 16.15
C GLY A 98 -12.24 4.00 15.19
N PHE A 99 -10.93 4.20 15.15
CA PHE A 99 -10.31 5.19 14.26
C PHE A 99 -10.42 4.79 12.79
N ASN A 100 -10.05 3.55 12.45
CA ASN A 100 -10.10 3.09 11.06
C ASN A 100 -11.53 2.88 10.57
N GLU A 101 -12.44 2.54 11.49
CA GLU A 101 -13.85 2.34 11.21
C GLU A 101 -14.58 3.67 10.99
N SER A 102 -14.11 4.78 11.58
CA SER A 102 -14.79 6.09 11.46
C SER A 102 -14.86 6.63 10.03
N PHE A 103 -13.98 6.18 9.14
CA PHE A 103 -13.99 6.53 7.72
C PHE A 103 -15.19 5.95 6.95
N ALA A 104 -15.95 5.01 7.53
CA ALA A 104 -17.24 4.58 6.98
C ALA A 104 -18.39 5.58 7.28
N GLY A 105 -18.11 6.63 8.07
CA GLY A 105 -19.08 7.63 8.48
C GLY A 105 -20.22 7.05 9.32
N GLU A 106 -21.32 7.81 9.43
CA GLU A 106 -22.50 7.43 10.21
C GLU A 106 -23.13 6.11 9.75
N ALA A 107 -23.10 5.83 8.45
CA ALA A 107 -23.63 4.61 7.86
C ALA A 107 -22.94 3.32 8.36
N GLY A 108 -21.70 3.42 8.84
CA GLY A 108 -20.93 2.29 9.38
C GLY A 108 -21.19 1.96 10.86
N LEU A 109 -21.83 2.85 11.63
CA LEU A 109 -21.90 2.76 13.09
C LEU A 109 -22.61 1.48 13.60
N GLU A 110 -23.72 1.09 12.99
CA GLU A 110 -24.45 -0.13 13.40
C GLU A 110 -23.62 -1.40 13.12
N SER A 111 -23.00 -1.48 11.95
CA SER A 111 -22.13 -2.60 11.59
C SER A 111 -20.92 -2.68 12.54
N PHE A 112 -20.32 -1.54 12.87
CA PHE A 112 -19.21 -1.46 13.79
C PHE A 112 -19.54 -2.00 15.19
N ARG A 113 -20.67 -1.59 15.79
CA ARG A 113 -21.11 -2.12 17.10
C ARG A 113 -21.26 -3.65 17.09
N ASN A 114 -21.96 -4.16 16.08
CA ASN A 114 -22.19 -5.59 15.90
C ASN A 114 -20.87 -6.35 15.71
N ALA A 115 -19.97 -5.79 14.91
CA ALA A 115 -18.65 -6.34 14.67
C ALA A 115 -17.78 -6.34 15.93
N TYR A 116 -17.82 -5.29 16.75
CA TYR A 116 -17.05 -5.21 17.99
C TYR A 116 -17.52 -6.28 18.98
N HIS A 117 -18.83 -6.45 19.15
CA HIS A 117 -19.37 -7.54 19.97
C HIS A 117 -18.88 -8.92 19.52
N ARG A 118 -18.97 -9.19 18.21
CA ARG A 118 -18.48 -10.44 17.62
C ARG A 118 -16.99 -10.61 17.83
N TYR A 119 -16.20 -9.56 17.63
CA TYR A 119 -14.76 -9.56 17.82
C TYR A 119 -14.37 -9.97 19.25
N LEU A 120 -15.02 -9.42 20.27
CA LEU A 120 -14.78 -9.77 21.67
C LEU A 120 -15.07 -11.25 21.96
N ASP A 121 -16.20 -11.76 21.44
CA ASP A 121 -16.59 -13.16 21.60
C ASP A 121 -15.60 -14.11 20.90
N GLU A 122 -15.18 -13.77 19.69
CA GLU A 122 -14.21 -14.53 18.90
C GLU A 122 -12.82 -14.52 19.53
N MET A 123 -12.35 -13.37 20.01
CA MET A 123 -11.07 -13.22 20.71
C MET A 123 -11.05 -14.04 22.00
N ALA A 124 -12.11 -13.97 22.82
CA ALA A 124 -12.20 -14.74 24.06
C ALA A 124 -12.17 -16.25 23.80
N LYS A 125 -12.85 -16.69 22.74
CA LYS A 125 -12.90 -18.09 22.32
C LYS A 125 -11.56 -18.57 21.75
N ARG A 126 -10.91 -17.76 20.92
CA ARG A 126 -9.67 -18.12 20.23
C ARG A 126 -8.46 -18.08 21.17
N TYR A 127 -8.44 -17.13 22.10
CA TYR A 127 -7.31 -16.89 23.00
C TYR A 127 -7.74 -16.91 24.48
N PRO A 128 -8.15 -18.07 25.01
CA PRO A 128 -8.41 -18.20 26.45
C PRO A 128 -7.11 -18.04 27.24
N ARG A 129 -7.22 -17.62 28.49
CA ARG A 129 -6.10 -17.33 29.39
C ARG A 129 -5.28 -18.57 29.75
N ASP A 130 -5.95 -19.71 29.81
CA ASP A 130 -5.39 -20.99 30.20
C ASP A 130 -6.13 -22.17 29.54
N ASP A 131 -5.64 -23.39 29.77
CA ASP A 131 -6.21 -24.59 29.14
C ASP A 131 -7.52 -25.04 29.79
N SER A 132 -8.01 -24.34 30.82
CA SER A 132 -9.37 -24.53 31.36
C SER A 132 -10.43 -23.76 30.56
N GLY A 133 -10.01 -22.93 29.60
CA GLY A 133 -10.92 -22.14 28.76
C GLY A 133 -11.40 -20.84 29.43
N ALA A 134 -10.70 -20.35 30.46
CA ALA A 134 -11.05 -19.11 31.13
C ALA A 134 -10.93 -17.92 30.16
N ALA A 135 -12.00 -17.12 30.04
CA ALA A 135 -12.03 -15.96 29.16
C ALA A 135 -11.08 -14.84 29.66
N PRO A 136 -10.42 -14.11 28.75
CA PRO A 136 -9.66 -12.91 29.09
C PRO A 136 -10.57 -11.78 29.58
N ARG A 137 -9.99 -10.83 30.32
CA ARG A 137 -10.61 -9.53 30.60
C ARG A 137 -10.33 -8.59 29.44
N PHE A 138 -11.31 -7.81 29.01
CA PHE A 138 -11.13 -6.74 28.03
C PHE A 138 -11.25 -5.38 28.70
N ILE A 139 -10.54 -4.40 28.15
CA ILE A 139 -10.64 -2.97 28.43
C ILE A 139 -10.79 -2.28 27.07
N LEU A 140 -11.85 -1.50 26.88
CA LEU A 140 -12.05 -0.78 25.62
C LEU A 140 -11.51 0.65 25.77
N VAL A 141 -10.70 1.08 24.83
CA VAL A 141 -10.15 2.44 24.77
C VAL A 141 -10.77 3.14 23.58
N SER A 142 -11.22 4.39 23.76
CA SER A 142 -11.79 5.18 22.66
C SER A 142 -10.75 5.48 21.57
N PRO A 143 -11.19 5.81 20.34
CA PRO A 143 -10.26 6.24 19.30
C PRO A 143 -9.56 7.57 19.65
N LEU A 144 -8.33 7.75 19.16
CA LEU A 144 -7.60 9.01 19.27
C LEU A 144 -8.35 10.14 18.52
N PRO A 145 -8.46 11.36 19.07
CA PRO A 145 -8.98 12.49 18.32
C PRO A 145 -7.98 12.93 17.25
N PHE A 146 -8.49 13.52 16.17
CA PHE A 146 -7.66 14.11 15.12
C PHE A 146 -7.19 15.50 15.55
N GLU A 147 -5.88 15.72 15.66
CA GLU A 147 -5.30 17.04 15.91
C GLU A 147 -5.18 17.78 14.57
N GLY A 148 -5.82 18.94 14.39
CA GLY A 148 -5.69 19.69 13.14
C GLY A 148 -4.24 20.15 12.93
N PRO A 149 -3.48 19.59 11.96
CA PRO A 149 -2.18 20.13 11.60
C PRO A 149 -2.41 21.52 11.01
N ASN A 150 -1.56 22.49 11.32
CA ASN A 150 -1.63 23.82 10.73
C ASN A 150 -1.08 23.81 9.29
N ASP A 151 -1.55 22.86 8.48
CA ASP A 151 -1.16 22.60 7.10
C ASP A 151 -2.44 22.46 6.26
N PRO A 152 -2.69 23.36 5.29
CA PRO A 152 -3.90 23.30 4.47
C PRO A 152 -3.96 22.10 3.52
N LEU A 153 -2.88 21.34 3.37
CA LEU A 153 -2.82 20.12 2.55
C LEU A 153 -3.25 18.87 3.31
N LEU A 154 -3.53 18.98 4.61
CA LEU A 154 -4.01 17.91 5.47
C LEU A 154 -5.42 18.23 5.99
N PRO A 155 -6.18 17.21 6.46
CA PRO A 155 -7.49 17.45 7.06
C PRO A 155 -7.42 18.38 8.27
N GLY A 156 -8.40 19.28 8.42
CA GLY A 156 -8.42 20.26 9.51
C GLY A 156 -8.88 19.69 10.87
N GLY A 157 -9.36 18.45 10.92
CA GLY A 157 -9.80 17.76 12.13
C GLY A 157 -11.25 18.03 12.54
N THR A 158 -12.01 18.88 11.83
CA THR A 158 -13.41 19.18 12.21
C THR A 158 -14.35 18.04 11.82
N GLU A 159 -14.33 17.63 10.54
CA GLU A 159 -15.16 16.54 10.04
C GLU A 159 -14.70 15.20 10.62
N GLU A 160 -13.38 15.01 10.72
CA GLU A 160 -12.76 13.81 11.27
C GLU A 160 -13.19 13.60 12.73
N ASN A 161 -13.11 14.64 13.56
CA ASN A 161 -13.50 14.53 14.97
C ASN A 161 -15.01 14.36 15.16
N ALA A 162 -15.86 14.86 14.26
CA ALA A 162 -17.30 14.60 14.32
C ALA A 162 -17.59 13.09 14.16
N GLN A 163 -16.91 12.43 13.21
CA GLN A 163 -17.03 10.98 13.02
C GLN A 163 -16.40 10.21 14.18
N LEU A 164 -15.18 10.57 14.59
CA LEU A 164 -14.51 9.90 15.71
C LEU A 164 -15.30 10.00 17.02
N ALA A 165 -16.00 11.12 17.27
CA ALA A 165 -16.89 11.26 18.41
C ALA A 165 -18.08 10.28 18.36
N ALA A 166 -18.66 10.04 17.18
CA ALA A 166 -19.74 9.07 17.02
C ALA A 166 -19.26 7.63 17.26
N TYR A 167 -18.08 7.28 16.75
CA TYR A 167 -17.47 5.96 16.98
C TYR A 167 -17.00 5.79 18.43
N ASN A 168 -16.52 6.85 19.07
CA ASN A 168 -16.28 6.88 20.52
C ASN A 168 -17.54 6.50 21.32
N GLY A 169 -18.68 7.13 21.00
CA GLY A 169 -19.98 6.80 21.57
C GLY A 169 -20.36 5.32 21.38
N ALA A 170 -20.16 4.79 20.17
CA ALA A 170 -20.41 3.37 19.89
C ALA A 170 -19.52 2.41 20.71
N VAL A 171 -18.23 2.74 20.92
CA VAL A 171 -17.35 1.94 21.80
C VAL A 171 -17.83 1.99 23.25
N ALA A 172 -18.24 3.17 23.73
CA ALA A 172 -18.78 3.34 25.08
C ALA A 172 -20.08 2.52 25.29
N GLU A 173 -20.97 2.50 24.30
CA GLU A 173 -22.20 1.67 24.31
C GLU A 173 -21.87 0.18 24.41
N VAL A 174 -20.97 -0.32 23.54
CA VAL A 174 -20.52 -1.72 23.56
C VAL A 174 -19.94 -2.09 24.93
N ALA A 175 -19.12 -1.20 25.51
CA ALA A 175 -18.53 -1.40 26.82
C ALA A 175 -19.59 -1.47 27.93
N ALA A 176 -20.56 -0.55 27.92
CA ALA A 176 -21.64 -0.51 28.91
C ALA A 176 -22.53 -1.76 28.84
N GLU A 177 -22.93 -2.19 27.64
CA GLU A 177 -23.74 -3.39 27.43
C GLU A 177 -23.03 -4.66 27.89
N ARG A 178 -21.73 -4.75 27.64
CA ARG A 178 -20.89 -5.90 28.04
C ARG A 178 -20.34 -5.79 29.47
N LYS A 179 -20.59 -4.68 30.18
CA LYS A 179 -20.02 -4.37 31.50
C LYS A 179 -18.49 -4.48 31.51
N ILE A 180 -17.88 -3.85 30.51
CA ILE A 180 -16.43 -3.76 30.31
C ILE A 180 -15.98 -2.35 30.68
N ALA A 181 -14.82 -2.22 31.33
CA ALA A 181 -14.20 -0.93 31.59
C ALA A 181 -13.90 -0.21 30.28
N PHE A 182 -14.25 1.07 30.25
CA PHE A 182 -14.08 1.94 29.11
C PHE A 182 -13.22 3.14 29.51
N VAL A 183 -12.21 3.44 28.70
CA VAL A 183 -11.30 4.58 28.89
C VAL A 183 -11.50 5.56 27.75
N ASP A 184 -12.06 6.73 28.06
CA ASP A 184 -12.25 7.79 27.08
C ASP A 184 -11.00 8.65 26.95
N ILE A 185 -10.15 8.34 25.96
CA ILE A 185 -9.01 9.17 25.59
C ILE A 185 -9.40 10.30 24.62
N PHE A 186 -10.46 10.13 23.85
CA PHE A 186 -10.95 11.08 22.85
C PHE A 186 -11.27 12.44 23.45
N SER A 187 -12.18 12.49 24.43
CA SER A 187 -12.71 13.77 24.94
C SER A 187 -11.63 14.65 25.59
N GLU A 188 -10.75 14.03 26.37
CA GLU A 188 -9.69 14.72 27.11
C GLU A 188 -8.54 15.15 26.20
N LEU A 189 -8.08 14.27 25.29
CA LEU A 189 -7.04 14.65 24.33
C LEU A 189 -7.55 15.69 23.33
N LYS A 190 -8.82 15.65 22.93
CA LYS A 190 -9.40 16.69 22.07
C LYS A 190 -9.37 18.04 22.77
N THR A 191 -9.71 18.06 24.05
CA THR A 191 -9.63 19.27 24.88
C THR A 191 -8.18 19.77 24.99
N LEU A 192 -7.20 18.86 25.11
CA LEU A 192 -5.78 19.22 25.10
C LEU A 192 -5.33 19.80 23.75
N PHE A 193 -5.71 19.17 22.64
CA PHE A 193 -5.34 19.59 21.29
C PHE A 193 -5.93 20.98 20.94
N ASP A 194 -7.06 21.34 21.53
CA ASP A 194 -7.69 22.65 21.36
C ASP A 194 -7.03 23.78 22.18
N GLN A 195 -6.21 23.46 23.19
CA GLN A 195 -5.72 24.46 24.16
C GLN A 195 -4.58 25.34 23.65
N GLN A 196 -3.79 24.95 22.64
CA GLN A 196 -2.64 25.74 22.17
C GLN A 196 -2.36 25.63 20.66
N PRO A 197 -2.48 26.72 19.89
CA PRO A 197 -1.92 26.80 18.54
C PRO A 197 -0.38 26.70 18.60
N GLY A 198 0.20 25.65 18.01
CA GLY A 198 1.65 25.50 17.82
C GLY A 198 2.36 24.41 18.64
N LEU A 199 1.69 23.81 19.64
CA LEU A 199 2.10 22.51 20.18
C LEU A 199 1.41 21.43 19.34
N GLN A 200 2.16 20.57 18.67
CA GLN A 200 1.62 19.42 17.96
C GLN A 200 1.99 18.15 18.74
N TYR A 201 0.98 17.37 19.14
CA TYR A 201 1.14 16.06 19.79
C TYR A 201 1.16 14.91 18.78
N THR A 202 0.79 15.20 17.54
CA THR A 202 0.82 14.30 16.40
C THR A 202 1.71 14.87 15.30
N ILE A 203 2.18 14.02 14.39
CA ILE A 203 2.98 14.48 13.25
C ILE A 203 2.14 14.85 12.02
N ASN A 204 0.88 14.41 11.97
CA ASN A 204 -0.01 14.56 10.81
C ASN A 204 -1.50 14.50 11.19
N GLY A 205 -1.81 14.73 12.46
CA GLY A 205 -3.17 14.72 13.00
C GLY A 205 -3.63 13.40 13.60
N CYS A 206 -3.10 12.25 13.17
CA CYS A 206 -3.53 10.93 13.67
C CYS A 206 -2.41 10.06 14.27
N HIS A 207 -1.14 10.36 13.99
CA HIS A 207 0.00 9.59 14.53
C HIS A 207 0.74 10.37 15.62
N GLN A 208 0.77 9.84 16.84
CA GLN A 208 1.42 10.51 17.98
C GLN A 208 2.94 10.67 17.75
N ASN A 209 3.47 11.82 18.16
CA ASN A 209 4.89 11.97 18.45
C ASN A 209 5.17 11.58 19.91
N SER A 210 6.43 11.75 20.38
CA SER A 210 6.80 11.37 21.74
C SER A 210 6.03 12.15 22.82
N ASP A 211 5.73 13.43 22.59
CA ASP A 211 4.95 14.23 23.54
C ASP A 211 3.48 13.80 23.56
N GLY A 212 2.91 13.45 22.40
CA GLY A 212 1.56 12.89 22.31
C GLY A 212 1.42 11.53 23.00
N ASP A 213 2.40 10.63 22.83
CA ASP A 213 2.42 9.36 23.56
C ASP A 213 2.54 9.56 25.07
N ARG A 214 3.32 10.56 25.51
CA ARG A 214 3.43 10.92 26.94
C ARG A 214 2.08 11.34 27.52
N GLU A 215 1.36 12.24 26.84
CA GLU A 215 0.06 12.72 27.34
C GLU A 215 -1.02 11.64 27.25
N LEU A 216 -1.01 10.82 26.20
CA LEU A 216 -1.85 9.62 26.12
C LEU A 216 -1.59 8.68 27.30
N ALA A 217 -0.31 8.40 27.61
CA ALA A 217 0.08 7.56 28.73
C ALA A 217 -0.39 8.12 30.08
N ARG A 218 -0.22 9.43 30.30
CA ARG A 218 -0.69 10.11 31.51
C ARG A 218 -2.20 9.95 31.68
N LEU A 219 -2.95 10.20 30.60
CA LEU A 219 -4.41 10.09 30.61
C LEU A 219 -4.90 8.66 30.84
N LEU A 220 -4.29 7.68 30.16
CA LEU A 220 -4.59 6.26 30.38
C LEU A 220 -4.38 5.88 31.84
N ASP A 221 -3.23 6.24 32.43
CA ASP A 221 -2.92 5.96 33.83
C ASP A 221 -3.92 6.63 34.81
N GLU A 222 -4.20 7.92 34.63
CA GLU A 222 -5.14 8.66 35.47
C GLU A 222 -6.55 8.07 35.46
N THR A 223 -7.08 7.81 34.26
CA THR A 223 -8.44 7.28 34.10
C THR A 223 -8.54 5.84 34.59
N LEU A 224 -7.52 5.01 34.31
CA LEU A 224 -7.52 3.61 34.75
C LEU A 224 -7.47 3.47 36.27
N PHE A 225 -6.74 4.34 36.98
CA PHE A 225 -6.47 4.18 38.40
C PHE A 225 -7.08 5.26 39.30
N GLY A 226 -7.80 6.22 38.72
CA GLY A 226 -8.53 7.28 39.42
C GLY A 226 -7.64 8.41 40.00
N GLN A 227 -6.33 8.35 39.80
CA GLN A 227 -5.38 9.36 40.24
C GLN A 227 -4.10 9.29 39.41
N ALA A 228 -3.44 10.44 39.23
CA ALA A 228 -2.16 10.52 38.53
C ALA A 228 -1.07 9.65 39.18
N SER A 229 -0.23 9.05 38.35
CA SER A 229 0.98 8.37 38.80
C SER A 229 1.93 9.38 39.46
N PRO A 230 2.61 9.01 40.55
CA PRO A 230 3.65 9.85 41.14
C PRO A 230 4.96 9.85 40.31
N ALA A 231 4.99 9.16 39.16
CA ALA A 231 6.15 9.12 38.28
C ALA A 231 6.53 10.51 37.77
N SER A 232 7.82 10.80 37.72
CA SER A 232 8.35 12.03 37.13
C SER A 232 8.90 11.72 35.74
N PHE A 233 8.16 12.11 34.69
CA PHE A 233 8.64 12.05 33.31
C PHE A 233 9.99 12.76 33.15
N GLY A 234 10.91 12.19 32.38
CA GLY A 234 12.24 12.75 32.14
C GLY A 234 13.23 12.60 33.30
N SER A 235 12.83 12.07 34.46
CA SER A 235 13.79 11.73 35.53
C SER A 235 14.69 10.57 35.10
N GLU A 236 15.92 10.51 35.63
CA GLU A 236 16.91 9.47 35.28
C GLU A 236 16.37 8.05 35.50
N ASP A 237 15.70 7.81 36.64
CA ASP A 237 15.07 6.53 36.96
C ASP A 237 13.97 6.17 35.94
N TYR A 238 13.15 7.15 35.55
CA TYR A 238 12.07 6.95 34.58
C TYR A 238 12.61 6.65 33.19
N GLU A 239 13.58 7.42 32.70
CA GLU A 239 14.18 7.22 31.37
C GLU A 239 14.99 5.93 31.28
N ARG A 240 15.65 5.53 32.37
CA ARG A 240 16.33 4.23 32.46
C ARG A 240 15.34 3.07 32.35
N LEU A 241 14.20 3.16 33.04
CA LEU A 241 13.14 2.16 32.95
C LEU A 241 12.51 2.13 31.55
N ARG A 242 12.17 3.30 30.99
CA ARG A 242 11.59 3.44 29.65
C ARG A 242 12.51 2.91 28.55
N THR A 243 13.81 3.15 28.66
CA THR A 243 14.81 2.60 27.71
C THR A 243 14.81 1.07 27.73
N ALA A 244 14.74 0.45 28.91
CA ALA A 244 14.66 -1.00 29.04
C ALA A 244 13.33 -1.57 28.47
N ILE A 245 12.23 -0.82 28.64
CA ILE A 245 10.92 -1.15 28.06
C ILE A 245 10.97 -1.09 26.54
N ASN A 246 11.54 -0.04 25.95
CA ASN A 246 11.65 0.08 24.50
C ASN A 246 12.57 -1.01 23.90
N ASP A 247 13.62 -1.41 24.63
CA ASP A 247 14.44 -2.57 24.25
C ASP A 247 13.61 -3.88 24.24
N LYS A 248 12.79 -4.09 25.27
CA LYS A 248 11.86 -5.22 25.33
C LYS A 248 10.84 -5.20 24.19
N SER A 249 10.23 -4.05 23.90
CA SER A 249 9.27 -3.88 22.81
C SER A 249 9.89 -4.21 21.46
N TRP A 250 11.14 -3.79 21.21
CA TRP A 250 11.85 -4.14 19.99
C TRP A 250 12.10 -5.64 19.86
N VAL A 251 12.50 -6.33 20.95
CA VAL A 251 12.67 -7.80 20.93
C VAL A 251 11.33 -8.50 20.70
N HIS A 252 10.26 -8.02 21.33
CA HIS A 252 8.93 -8.57 21.12
C HIS A 252 8.44 -8.39 19.69
N LEU A 253 8.75 -7.27 19.03
CA LEU A 253 8.41 -7.05 17.63
C LEU A 253 8.94 -8.17 16.73
N GLN A 254 10.11 -8.75 17.06
CA GLN A 254 10.68 -9.88 16.33
C GLN A 254 9.93 -11.22 16.56
N ASP A 255 9.01 -11.30 17.53
CA ASP A 255 8.17 -12.49 17.77
C ASP A 255 6.89 -12.50 16.91
N TYR A 256 6.34 -11.33 16.59
CA TYR A 256 5.05 -11.23 15.90
C TYR A 256 5.09 -10.43 14.59
N ARG A 257 6.13 -9.66 14.32
CA ARG A 257 6.26 -8.86 13.08
C ARG A 257 7.72 -8.76 12.66
N MET A 258 8.40 -9.90 12.66
CA MET A 258 9.79 -9.99 12.22
C MET A 258 9.92 -9.67 10.73
N LEU A 259 11.03 -9.04 10.37
CA LEU A 259 11.46 -8.93 8.98
C LEU A 259 11.63 -10.33 8.36
N ASN A 260 11.21 -10.53 7.10
CA ASN A 260 11.04 -11.85 6.46
C ASN A 260 9.98 -12.74 7.14
N GLY A 261 8.95 -12.13 7.73
CA GLY A 261 7.95 -12.88 8.46
C GLY A 261 7.30 -14.02 7.65
N TRP A 262 6.92 -13.81 6.37
CA TRP A 262 6.27 -14.85 5.56
C TRP A 262 7.16 -16.07 5.31
N TYR A 263 8.48 -15.88 5.30
CA TYR A 263 9.46 -16.97 5.29
C TYR A 263 9.53 -17.74 6.61
N VAL A 264 9.34 -17.03 7.72
CA VAL A 264 9.51 -17.57 9.06
C VAL A 264 8.26 -18.33 9.49
N TYR A 265 7.09 -17.66 9.45
CA TYR A 265 5.83 -18.23 9.91
C TYR A 265 4.98 -18.86 8.79
N GLY A 266 5.19 -18.44 7.54
CA GLY A 266 4.27 -18.70 6.43
C GLY A 266 4.70 -19.78 5.45
N GLY A 267 4.15 -19.68 4.23
CA GLY A 267 4.20 -20.74 3.23
C GLY A 267 5.51 -20.87 2.43
N ARG A 268 6.46 -19.93 2.53
CA ARG A 268 7.73 -19.96 1.77
C ARG A 268 8.91 -20.62 2.50
N ARG A 269 8.66 -21.20 3.68
CA ARG A 269 9.68 -21.93 4.43
C ARG A 269 10.10 -23.22 3.69
N THR A 270 11.38 -23.31 3.34
CA THR A 270 11.94 -24.47 2.63
C THR A 270 12.86 -25.31 3.53
N TRP A 271 14.00 -24.75 3.94
CA TRP A 271 15.07 -25.47 4.66
C TRP A 271 15.14 -25.14 6.17
N ASP A 272 14.46 -24.09 6.59
CA ASP A 272 14.53 -23.51 7.93
C ASP A 272 13.52 -24.11 8.92
N THR A 273 13.33 -25.44 8.86
CA THR A 273 12.38 -26.15 9.72
C THR A 273 12.91 -26.37 11.14
N GLU A 274 14.23 -26.31 11.35
CA GLU A 274 14.87 -26.41 12.67
C GLU A 274 15.36 -25.05 13.22
N THR A 275 15.73 -24.12 12.34
CA THR A 275 16.27 -22.79 12.71
C THR A 275 15.20 -21.92 13.37
N PHE A 276 14.16 -21.55 12.63
CA PHE A 276 13.14 -20.60 13.10
C PHE A 276 12.38 -21.03 14.37
N PRO A 277 11.99 -22.30 14.56
CA PRO A 277 11.36 -22.70 15.82
C PRO A 277 12.24 -22.45 17.05
N ARG A 278 13.56 -22.66 16.93
CA ARG A 278 14.50 -22.38 18.04
C ARG A 278 14.69 -20.88 18.24
N GLU A 279 14.71 -20.11 17.16
CA GLU A 279 14.77 -18.64 17.21
C GLU A 279 13.56 -18.05 17.95
N TYR A 280 12.34 -18.52 17.69
CA TYR A 280 11.15 -18.08 18.45
C TYR A 280 11.27 -18.36 19.94
N VAL A 281 11.72 -19.55 20.31
CA VAL A 281 11.94 -19.90 21.72
C VAL A 281 12.99 -18.98 22.34
N LYS A 282 14.07 -18.69 21.62
CA LYS A 282 15.12 -17.77 22.06
C LYS A 282 14.58 -16.34 22.22
N ILE A 283 13.92 -15.78 21.21
CA ILE A 283 13.34 -14.42 21.22
C ILE A 283 12.40 -14.24 22.42
N ARG A 284 11.54 -15.21 22.69
CA ARG A 284 10.62 -15.13 23.85
C ARG A 284 11.35 -15.18 25.19
N ARG A 285 12.43 -15.96 25.29
CA ARG A 285 13.29 -15.98 26.47
C ARG A 285 14.06 -14.67 26.63
N MET A 286 14.56 -14.09 25.54
CA MET A 286 15.18 -12.75 25.53
C MET A 286 14.18 -11.69 26.02
N ALA A 287 12.92 -11.75 25.58
CA ALA A 287 11.87 -10.87 26.09
C ALA A 287 11.59 -11.09 27.59
N ALA A 288 11.63 -12.34 28.07
CA ALA A 288 11.48 -12.67 29.49
C ALA A 288 12.66 -12.19 30.37
N VAL A 289 13.90 -12.23 29.84
CA VAL A 289 15.07 -11.62 30.49
C VAL A 289 14.83 -10.13 30.69
N ARG A 290 14.28 -9.46 29.67
CA ARG A 290 13.96 -8.03 29.73
C ARG A 290 12.78 -7.72 30.64
N ASP A 291 11.75 -8.56 30.70
CA ASP A 291 10.69 -8.45 31.71
C ASP A 291 11.31 -8.45 33.13
N ARG A 292 12.21 -9.40 33.42
CA ARG A 292 12.90 -9.46 34.72
C ARG A 292 13.74 -8.22 35.00
N TYR A 293 14.49 -7.76 34.01
CA TYR A 293 15.31 -6.56 34.11
C TYR A 293 14.45 -5.31 34.41
N VAL A 294 13.32 -5.16 33.72
CA VAL A 294 12.33 -4.10 33.95
C VAL A 294 11.74 -4.18 35.36
N TRP A 295 11.38 -5.36 35.86
CA TRP A 295 10.88 -5.53 37.23
C TRP A 295 11.91 -5.16 38.28
N ASP A 296 13.15 -5.61 38.11
CA ASP A 296 14.22 -5.32 39.06
C ASP A 296 14.57 -3.82 39.06
N LEU A 297 14.53 -3.15 37.91
CA LEU A 297 14.63 -1.68 37.83
C LEU A 297 13.46 -0.98 38.55
N ALA A 298 12.21 -1.38 38.28
CA ALA A 298 11.03 -0.79 38.90
C ALA A 298 11.04 -0.96 40.44
N GLN A 299 11.58 -2.08 40.92
CA GLN A 299 11.76 -2.39 42.35
C GLN A 299 13.05 -1.76 42.94
N LYS A 300 13.79 -0.96 42.16
CA LYS A 300 15.06 -0.32 42.57
C LYS A 300 16.13 -1.29 43.04
N LYS A 301 16.16 -2.50 42.48
CA LYS A 301 17.23 -3.47 42.72
C LYS A 301 18.45 -3.17 41.84
N PRO A 302 19.65 -3.60 42.25
CA PRO A 302 20.82 -3.56 41.38
C PRO A 302 20.60 -4.45 40.15
N VAL A 303 20.91 -3.92 38.97
CA VAL A 303 20.89 -4.64 37.69
C VAL A 303 22.22 -4.45 36.95
N ALA A 304 22.54 -5.36 36.03
CA ALA A 304 23.69 -5.23 35.14
C ALA A 304 23.55 -4.01 34.19
N ALA A 305 24.62 -3.65 33.47
CA ALA A 305 24.57 -2.56 32.49
C ALA A 305 23.62 -2.86 31.32
N HIS A 306 23.55 -4.14 30.92
CA HIS A 306 22.68 -4.64 29.86
C HIS A 306 22.04 -5.96 30.27
N PRO A 307 20.86 -6.31 29.72
CA PRO A 307 20.28 -7.64 29.85
C PRO A 307 21.23 -8.74 29.34
N ASP A 308 21.25 -9.91 29.99
CA ASP A 308 22.10 -11.04 29.63
C ASP A 308 21.30 -12.13 28.90
N ASP A 309 21.58 -12.31 27.61
CA ASP A 309 20.92 -13.28 26.75
C ASP A 309 21.65 -14.64 26.65
N SER A 310 22.76 -14.83 27.36
CA SER A 310 23.59 -16.03 27.24
C SER A 310 22.86 -17.33 27.59
N GLU A 311 21.85 -17.28 28.46
CA GLU A 311 21.04 -18.45 28.87
C GLU A 311 19.70 -18.57 28.11
N THR A 312 19.51 -17.82 27.02
CA THR A 312 18.24 -17.84 26.25
C THR A 312 18.13 -19.01 25.27
N GLY A 313 19.22 -19.76 25.08
CA GLY A 313 19.26 -21.00 24.31
C GLY A 313 20.10 -20.90 23.03
N GLU A 314 20.54 -22.07 22.57
CA GLU A 314 21.40 -22.23 21.40
C GLU A 314 20.60 -22.22 20.10
N LEU A 315 21.17 -21.58 19.08
CA LEU A 315 20.64 -21.59 17.71
C LEU A 315 21.23 -22.75 16.92
N PHE A 316 20.47 -23.24 15.94
CA PHE A 316 20.92 -24.28 15.03
C PHE A 316 21.64 -23.65 13.84
N GLU A 317 22.85 -24.12 13.54
CA GLU A 317 23.57 -23.77 12.33
C GLU A 317 23.30 -24.85 11.26
N PRO A 318 22.55 -24.53 10.19
CA PRO A 318 22.24 -25.49 9.16
C PRO A 318 23.49 -25.78 8.30
N PRO A 319 23.60 -27.00 7.75
CA PRO A 319 24.66 -27.28 6.78
C PRO A 319 24.51 -26.39 5.55
N THR A 320 25.63 -25.89 5.03
CA THR A 320 25.62 -25.14 3.78
C THR A 320 25.23 -26.03 2.60
N ARG A 321 24.51 -25.44 1.64
CA ARG A 321 24.18 -26.10 0.36
C ARG A 321 24.94 -25.52 -0.82
N PHE A 322 25.91 -24.65 -0.55
CA PHE A 322 26.76 -24.06 -1.58
C PHE A 322 27.53 -25.18 -2.32
N GLY A 323 27.45 -25.19 -3.65
CA GLY A 323 28.11 -26.19 -4.49
C GLY A 323 27.34 -27.50 -4.67
N GLU A 324 26.06 -27.57 -4.25
CA GLU A 324 25.15 -28.68 -4.60
C GLU A 324 24.27 -28.28 -5.82
N PRO A 325 24.71 -28.53 -7.06
CA PRO A 325 24.06 -27.98 -8.23
C PRO A 325 22.63 -28.55 -8.35
N ARG A 326 21.64 -27.68 -8.15
CA ARG A 326 20.25 -27.92 -8.58
C ARG A 326 19.84 -27.01 -9.74
N GLN A 327 20.67 -26.01 -10.09
CA GLN A 327 20.50 -25.10 -11.22
C GLN A 327 21.87 -24.62 -11.75
N ASP A 328 22.23 -24.96 -12.99
CA ASP A 328 23.56 -24.65 -13.57
C ASP A 328 23.86 -23.14 -13.70
N TYR A 329 22.82 -22.31 -13.74
CA TYR A 329 22.93 -20.87 -14.03
C TYR A 329 23.12 -19.98 -12.78
N SER A 330 22.90 -20.48 -11.57
CA SER A 330 22.87 -19.64 -10.35
C SER A 330 24.05 -19.83 -9.40
N GLU A 331 24.81 -20.93 -9.53
CA GLU A 331 25.86 -21.29 -8.57
C GLU A 331 27.25 -21.20 -9.20
N ALA A 332 28.18 -20.58 -8.46
CA ALA A 332 29.60 -20.68 -8.76
C ALA A 332 30.14 -22.04 -8.28
N GLU A 333 31.17 -22.54 -8.95
CA GLU A 333 31.82 -23.80 -8.59
C GLU A 333 32.65 -23.67 -7.30
N GLU A 334 33.14 -22.47 -7.00
CA GLU A 334 34.00 -22.18 -5.85
C GLU A 334 33.51 -20.92 -5.13
N LEU A 335 33.52 -20.95 -3.79
CA LEU A 335 33.24 -19.78 -2.98
C LEU A 335 34.48 -18.88 -2.93
N ARG A 336 34.58 -17.94 -3.88
CA ARG A 336 35.66 -16.97 -3.97
C ARG A 336 35.15 -15.60 -4.35
N TYR A 337 35.73 -14.54 -3.79
CA TYR A 337 35.36 -13.18 -4.15
C TYR A 337 36.57 -12.50 -4.77
N LEU A 338 36.46 -12.08 -6.03
CA LEU A 338 37.49 -11.31 -6.70
C LEU A 338 37.68 -9.96 -5.99
N SER A 339 38.90 -9.43 -5.93
CA SER A 339 39.09 -8.00 -5.61
C SER A 339 38.45 -7.12 -6.70
N PRO A 340 38.18 -5.83 -6.42
CA PRO A 340 37.60 -4.95 -7.43
C PRO A 340 38.39 -4.89 -8.73
N GLN A 341 39.73 -4.84 -8.66
CA GLN A 341 40.58 -4.84 -9.85
C GLN A 341 40.53 -6.17 -10.61
N GLN A 342 40.53 -7.30 -9.91
CA GLN A 342 40.37 -8.61 -10.57
C GLN A 342 38.98 -8.76 -11.21
N LEU A 343 37.93 -8.17 -10.62
CA LEU A 343 36.61 -8.18 -11.25
C LEU A 343 36.64 -7.42 -12.58
N VAL A 344 37.26 -6.23 -12.61
CA VAL A 344 37.44 -5.45 -13.84
C VAL A 344 38.13 -6.27 -14.94
N GLU A 345 39.18 -7.03 -14.59
CA GLU A 345 39.89 -7.91 -15.54
C GLU A 345 39.02 -9.03 -16.14
N THR A 346 37.97 -9.45 -15.41
CA THR A 346 37.03 -10.51 -15.85
C THR A 346 35.76 -9.97 -16.50
N THR A 347 35.67 -8.65 -16.69
CA THR A 347 34.49 -7.94 -17.17
C THR A 347 34.75 -7.33 -18.54
N THR A 348 33.80 -7.51 -19.45
CA THR A 348 33.83 -6.91 -20.79
C THR A 348 32.90 -5.70 -20.84
N VAL A 349 33.37 -4.65 -21.53
CA VAL A 349 32.61 -3.42 -21.84
C VAL A 349 32.79 -3.10 -23.34
N PRO A 350 31.89 -2.31 -23.97
CA PRO A 350 32.02 -1.95 -25.37
C PRO A 350 33.31 -1.16 -25.68
N PRO A 351 33.82 -1.19 -26.93
CA PRO A 351 35.01 -0.45 -27.31
C PRO A 351 34.95 1.03 -26.92
N GLY A 352 36.03 1.53 -26.31
CA GLY A 352 36.16 2.91 -25.85
C GLY A 352 35.56 3.19 -24.48
N PHE A 353 34.78 2.26 -23.90
CA PHE A 353 34.38 2.33 -22.50
C PHE A 353 35.45 1.74 -21.57
N GLU A 354 35.44 2.18 -20.32
CA GLU A 354 36.29 1.68 -19.25
C GLU A 354 35.47 1.54 -17.96
N LEU A 355 35.61 0.39 -17.28
CA LEU A 355 35.03 0.16 -15.96
C LEU A 355 36.05 0.51 -14.88
N GLN A 356 35.69 1.42 -13.98
CA GLN A 356 36.57 1.93 -12.93
C GLN A 356 35.99 1.63 -11.53
N PRO A 357 36.77 1.03 -10.62
CA PRO A 357 36.38 0.91 -9.22
C PRO A 357 36.47 2.29 -8.53
N PHE A 358 35.45 2.63 -7.76
CA PHE A 358 35.36 3.91 -7.05
C PHE A 358 35.59 3.76 -5.53
N ALA A 359 34.91 2.79 -4.92
CA ALA A 359 34.98 2.50 -3.49
C ALA A 359 34.68 1.02 -3.26
N ASP A 360 35.26 0.43 -2.21
CA ASP A 360 34.98 -0.95 -1.81
C ASP A 360 35.13 -1.16 -0.30
N GLU A 361 34.72 -2.34 0.18
CA GLU A 361 34.72 -2.72 1.58
C GLU A 361 36.10 -2.64 2.28
N THR A 362 37.20 -2.71 1.51
CA THR A 362 38.57 -2.61 2.05
C THR A 362 39.00 -1.16 2.27
N MET A 363 38.39 -0.21 1.55
CA MET A 363 38.55 1.22 1.78
C MET A 363 37.65 1.69 2.93
N PHE A 364 36.39 1.24 2.93
CA PHE A 364 35.38 1.62 3.92
C PHE A 364 34.59 0.37 4.36
N PRO A 365 34.88 -0.21 5.55
CA PRO A 365 34.18 -1.39 6.05
C PRO A 365 32.65 -1.21 6.19
N GLU A 366 32.19 0.04 6.28
CA GLU A 366 30.78 0.40 6.32
C GLU A 366 30.05 0.11 5.00
N LEU A 367 30.76 0.11 3.86
CA LEU A 367 30.23 -0.17 2.53
C LEU A 367 30.02 -1.68 2.33
N ALA A 368 29.00 -2.21 2.99
CA ALA A 368 28.62 -3.62 2.89
C ALA A 368 27.22 -3.75 2.32
N LYS A 369 27.06 -4.60 1.29
CA LYS A 369 25.75 -4.93 0.70
C LYS A 369 25.00 -3.69 0.16
N PRO A 370 25.60 -2.90 -0.77
CA PRO A 370 24.92 -1.77 -1.39
C PRO A 370 23.74 -2.23 -2.23
N VAL A 371 22.57 -1.61 -2.06
CA VAL A 371 21.33 -2.00 -2.76
C VAL A 371 20.67 -0.88 -3.56
N GLN A 372 20.84 0.36 -3.13
CA GLN A 372 20.36 1.55 -3.85
C GLN A 372 21.38 2.68 -3.72
N LEU A 373 21.54 3.46 -4.80
CA LEU A 373 22.40 4.61 -4.90
C LEU A 373 21.54 5.87 -5.11
N ASN A 374 22.09 7.06 -4.87
CA ASN A 374 21.52 8.32 -5.35
C ASN A 374 22.55 9.44 -5.21
N PHE A 375 22.27 10.62 -5.77
CA PHE A 375 23.11 11.80 -5.61
C PHE A 375 22.37 12.94 -4.92
N ASP A 376 23.03 13.55 -3.93
CA ASP A 376 22.50 14.74 -3.28
C ASP A 376 22.74 16.02 -4.11
N ASN A 377 22.24 17.14 -3.60
CA ASN A 377 22.33 18.43 -4.28
C ASN A 377 23.75 19.01 -4.31
N LYS A 378 24.69 18.45 -3.54
CA LYS A 378 26.13 18.75 -3.59
C LYS A 378 26.85 17.86 -4.62
N GLY A 379 26.18 16.87 -5.19
CA GLY A 379 26.74 15.91 -6.14
C GLY A 379 27.47 14.73 -5.49
N ARG A 380 27.28 14.51 -4.18
CA ARG A 380 27.91 13.40 -3.45
C ARG A 380 27.11 12.12 -3.64
N LEU A 381 27.78 10.98 -3.67
CA LEU A 381 27.13 9.68 -3.81
C LEU A 381 26.58 9.21 -2.47
N TRP A 382 25.31 8.86 -2.43
CA TRP A 382 24.66 8.23 -1.28
C TRP A 382 24.38 6.76 -1.56
N VAL A 383 24.57 5.91 -0.54
CA VAL A 383 24.45 4.46 -0.70
C VAL A 383 23.68 3.86 0.49
N SER A 384 22.63 3.09 0.19
CA SER A 384 21.96 2.24 1.18
C SER A 384 22.67 0.90 1.31
N CYS A 385 23.07 0.55 2.53
CA CYS A 385 23.87 -0.64 2.87
C CYS A 385 23.14 -1.55 3.85
N MET A 386 23.07 -2.86 3.55
CA MET A 386 22.30 -3.84 4.32
C MET A 386 23.14 -5.02 4.85
N PRO A 387 24.14 -4.80 5.73
CA PRO A 387 24.94 -5.89 6.31
C PRO A 387 24.10 -6.92 7.07
N THR A 388 22.94 -6.56 7.62
CA THR A 388 22.04 -7.48 8.34
C THR A 388 21.30 -8.44 7.40
N TYR A 389 21.28 -8.17 6.09
CA TYR A 389 20.56 -8.98 5.12
C TYR A 389 20.98 -10.48 5.15
N PRO A 390 20.04 -11.44 5.01
CA PRO A 390 18.62 -11.22 4.78
C PRO A 390 17.81 -10.97 6.05
N GLN A 391 18.35 -11.22 7.24
CA GLN A 391 17.59 -11.15 8.49
C GLN A 391 18.50 -11.10 9.72
N TRP A 392 18.16 -10.26 10.69
CA TRP A 392 18.79 -10.25 12.02
C TRP A 392 18.75 -11.62 12.72
N LYS A 393 19.83 -11.99 13.40
CA LYS A 393 19.97 -13.25 14.15
C LYS A 393 19.74 -13.03 15.64
N PRO A 394 18.80 -13.75 16.29
CA PRO A 394 18.53 -13.57 17.71
C PRO A 394 19.73 -13.81 18.62
N GLY A 395 20.07 -12.79 19.42
CA GLY A 395 21.21 -12.76 20.33
C GLY A 395 22.42 -11.98 19.78
N ASP A 396 22.41 -11.62 18.49
CA ASP A 396 23.37 -10.65 17.95
C ASP A 396 22.96 -9.23 18.36
N HIS A 397 23.88 -8.28 18.19
CA HIS A 397 23.58 -6.85 18.36
C HIS A 397 22.41 -6.42 17.45
N LYS A 398 21.69 -5.36 17.84
CA LYS A 398 20.64 -4.79 16.99
C LYS A 398 21.20 -4.44 15.60
N PRO A 399 20.39 -4.55 14.54
CA PRO A 399 20.77 -4.15 13.19
C PRO A 399 21.40 -2.77 13.18
N ASN A 400 22.44 -2.62 12.38
CA ASN A 400 23.14 -1.36 12.15
C ASN A 400 23.23 -1.06 10.66
N ASP A 401 22.18 -1.38 9.91
CA ASP A 401 22.15 -1.05 8.48
C ASP A 401 22.07 0.47 8.31
N ARG A 402 22.54 0.98 7.18
CA ARG A 402 22.97 2.38 7.14
C ARG A 402 22.87 3.07 5.79
N LEU A 403 22.75 4.39 5.84
CA LEU A 403 22.96 5.29 4.72
C LEU A 403 24.36 5.91 4.81
N LEU A 404 25.12 5.79 3.73
CA LEU A 404 26.48 6.34 3.61
C LEU A 404 26.52 7.49 2.62
N ILE A 405 27.45 8.41 2.83
CA ILE A 405 27.83 9.47 1.90
C ILE A 405 29.29 9.24 1.51
N LEU A 406 29.54 9.07 0.21
CA LEU A 406 30.87 8.87 -0.37
C LEU A 406 31.28 10.10 -1.18
N GLU A 407 32.51 10.57 -0.96
CA GLU A 407 33.07 11.76 -1.59
C GLU A 407 34.43 11.48 -2.21
N ASP A 408 34.66 12.07 -3.38
CA ASP A 408 35.94 12.18 -4.07
C ASP A 408 36.38 13.64 -3.99
N SER A 409 37.10 13.97 -2.92
CA SER A 409 37.43 15.33 -2.53
C SER A 409 38.60 15.90 -3.34
N ASP A 410 39.44 15.04 -3.93
CA ASP A 410 40.57 15.42 -4.79
C ASP A 410 40.32 15.23 -6.29
N SER A 411 39.16 14.68 -6.66
CA SER A 411 38.73 14.43 -8.04
C SER A 411 39.64 13.46 -8.81
N ASP A 412 40.29 12.52 -8.11
CA ASP A 412 41.14 11.49 -8.71
C ASP A 412 40.33 10.30 -9.29
N GLY A 413 39.04 10.27 -8.99
CA GLY A 413 38.13 9.23 -9.42
C GLY A 413 37.86 8.12 -8.42
N LYS A 414 38.27 8.28 -7.17
CA LYS A 414 38.05 7.34 -6.08
C LYS A 414 37.48 8.07 -4.87
N ALA A 415 36.74 7.35 -4.04
CA ALA A 415 36.30 7.92 -2.78
C ALA A 415 37.49 8.03 -1.80
N ASP A 416 37.66 9.20 -1.19
CA ASP A 416 38.63 9.44 -0.11
C ASP A 416 37.96 9.61 1.27
N LYS A 417 36.63 9.78 1.28
CA LYS A 417 35.83 10.00 2.49
C LYS A 417 34.53 9.22 2.44
N CYS A 418 34.19 8.62 3.59
CA CYS A 418 32.92 7.96 3.86
C CYS A 418 32.32 8.50 5.16
N THR A 419 31.13 9.07 5.09
CA THR A 419 30.36 9.53 6.24
C THR A 419 29.16 8.63 6.44
N VAL A 420 28.96 8.14 7.67
CA VAL A 420 27.73 7.45 8.06
C VAL A 420 26.68 8.51 8.42
N PHE A 421 25.64 8.65 7.60
CA PHE A 421 24.56 9.61 7.85
C PHE A 421 23.62 9.11 8.94
N TYR A 422 23.26 7.82 8.90
CA TYR A 422 22.41 7.16 9.90
C TYR A 422 22.61 5.64 9.85
N ASP A 423 22.74 4.98 10.99
CA ASP A 423 23.11 3.55 11.12
C ASP A 423 22.21 2.74 12.06
N GLN A 424 20.98 3.20 12.32
CA GLN A 424 20.00 2.48 13.13
C GLN A 424 18.87 1.88 12.28
N LEU A 425 19.17 1.49 11.03
CA LEU A 425 18.20 0.91 10.09
C LEU A 425 18.26 -0.62 10.11
N HIS A 426 17.22 -1.25 9.56
CA HIS A 426 17.11 -2.69 9.37
C HIS A 426 16.65 -3.02 7.94
N CYS A 427 17.59 -3.46 7.11
CA CYS A 427 17.42 -3.75 5.67
C CYS A 427 16.74 -2.62 4.87
N PRO A 428 17.30 -1.39 4.86
CA PRO A 428 16.77 -0.28 4.07
C PRO A 428 16.89 -0.53 2.56
N THR A 429 15.77 -0.89 1.93
CA THR A 429 15.69 -1.25 0.51
C THR A 429 15.44 -0.08 -0.43
N GLY A 430 15.23 1.13 0.11
CA GLY A 430 14.74 2.29 -0.62
C GLY A 430 14.94 3.62 0.11
N PHE A 431 15.46 4.65 -0.55
CA PHE A 431 15.53 6.02 -0.04
C PHE A 431 15.44 7.09 -1.15
N GLU A 432 14.96 8.28 -0.80
CA GLU A 432 14.94 9.47 -1.67
C GLU A 432 15.03 10.78 -0.86
N PHE A 433 15.52 11.85 -1.48
CA PHE A 433 15.69 13.14 -0.79
C PHE A 433 14.41 13.97 -0.81
N TRP A 434 14.10 14.58 0.34
CA TRP A 434 12.91 15.40 0.52
C TRP A 434 13.10 16.40 1.66
N ASN A 435 12.65 17.65 1.47
CA ASN A 435 12.58 18.70 2.49
C ASN A 435 13.90 18.93 3.29
N GLY A 436 15.03 18.86 2.58
CA GLY A 436 16.37 19.00 3.16
C GLY A 436 16.84 17.80 4.00
N GLY A 437 16.14 16.67 3.93
CA GLY A 437 16.52 15.40 4.54
C GLY A 437 16.30 14.22 3.58
N VAL A 438 16.05 13.04 4.13
CA VAL A 438 15.92 11.79 3.39
C VAL A 438 14.71 11.00 3.90
N LEU A 439 13.88 10.54 2.97
CA LEU A 439 12.88 9.49 3.21
C LEU A 439 13.56 8.14 3.03
N VAL A 440 13.41 7.22 4.00
CA VAL A 440 13.98 5.86 3.93
C VAL A 440 12.99 4.83 4.45
N VAL A 441 12.86 3.70 3.76
CA VAL A 441 12.09 2.57 4.27
C VAL A 441 12.91 1.81 5.31
N ASP A 442 12.30 1.58 6.47
CA ASP A 442 12.82 0.79 7.59
C ASP A 442 11.66 -0.06 8.13
N GLN A 443 11.41 -1.22 7.51
CA GLN A 443 10.14 -1.92 7.71
C GLN A 443 9.91 -2.26 9.19
N PRO A 444 8.70 -2.01 9.73
CA PRO A 444 7.46 -1.71 9.01
C PRO A 444 7.14 -0.21 8.81
N ARG A 445 8.15 0.65 8.73
CA ARG A 445 8.01 2.12 8.74
C ARG A 445 8.67 2.78 7.55
N LEU A 446 8.22 3.99 7.25
CA LEU A 446 8.91 4.97 6.45
C LEU A 446 9.39 6.08 7.38
N LEU A 447 10.69 6.34 7.39
CA LEU A 447 11.31 7.37 8.22
C LEU A 447 11.61 8.61 7.38
N PHE A 448 11.50 9.78 8.00
CA PHE A 448 12.14 11.00 7.55
C PHE A 448 13.34 11.31 8.47
N LEU A 449 14.52 11.37 7.87
CA LEU A 449 15.79 11.61 8.55
C LEU A 449 16.35 12.95 8.10
N LYS A 450 16.78 13.78 9.04
CA LYS A 450 17.33 15.10 8.73
C LYS A 450 18.51 15.42 9.63
N ASP A 451 19.52 16.04 9.03
CA ASP A 451 20.61 16.73 9.70
C ASP A 451 20.20 18.20 9.90
N THR A 452 20.14 18.65 11.16
CA THR A 452 19.76 20.02 11.50
C THR A 452 20.93 20.92 11.93
N ASP A 453 22.14 20.38 12.08
CA ASP A 453 23.32 21.14 12.52
C ASP A 453 24.46 21.23 11.48
N GLY A 454 24.35 20.47 10.39
CA GLY A 454 25.24 20.50 9.23
C GLY A 454 26.45 19.58 9.33
N ASP A 455 26.47 18.62 10.25
CA ASP A 455 27.56 17.65 10.43
C ASP A 455 27.47 16.41 9.51
N ASP A 456 26.48 16.38 8.61
CA ASP A 456 26.12 15.26 7.74
C ASP A 456 25.71 13.99 8.52
N ARG A 457 25.06 14.14 9.67
CA ARG A 457 24.41 13.05 10.43
C ARG A 457 22.98 13.41 10.80
N ALA A 458 22.09 12.43 10.72
CA ALA A 458 20.70 12.66 11.10
C ALA A 458 20.56 12.78 12.63
N ASP A 459 20.13 13.95 13.09
CA ASP A 459 19.79 14.25 14.48
C ASP A 459 18.27 14.37 14.70
N GLN A 460 17.51 14.52 13.61
CA GLN A 460 16.05 14.43 13.59
C GLN A 460 15.59 13.13 12.92
N VAL A 461 14.77 12.36 13.64
CA VAL A 461 14.13 11.13 13.16
C VAL A 461 12.62 11.24 13.33
N VAL A 462 11.88 11.15 12.23
CA VAL A 462 10.41 11.17 12.23
C VAL A 462 9.88 9.87 11.63
N HIS A 463 9.08 9.14 12.39
CA HIS A 463 8.34 7.97 11.90
C HIS A 463 7.12 8.43 11.10
N LEU A 464 7.32 8.72 9.82
CA LEU A 464 6.37 9.41 8.94
C LEU A 464 5.12 8.59 8.64
N MET A 465 5.31 7.30 8.35
CA MET A 465 4.22 6.38 8.02
C MET A 465 4.52 4.98 8.52
N ASP A 466 3.58 4.40 9.27
CA ASP A 466 3.66 3.04 9.77
C ASP A 466 2.83 2.11 8.88
N GLY A 467 3.19 0.82 8.81
CA GLY A 467 2.34 -0.19 8.18
C GLY A 467 2.92 -0.91 6.97
N TRP A 468 4.12 -0.51 6.54
CA TRP A 468 4.84 -1.17 5.46
C TRP A 468 5.11 -2.64 5.79
N ALA A 469 4.97 -3.49 4.80
CA ALA A 469 5.14 -4.93 4.92
C ALA A 469 6.58 -5.31 5.30
N SER A 470 6.70 -6.13 6.35
CA SER A 470 7.95 -6.78 6.79
C SER A 470 7.99 -8.25 6.40
N ASP A 471 7.01 -8.71 5.61
CA ASP A 471 6.76 -10.10 5.29
C ASP A 471 7.92 -10.76 4.51
N ASP A 472 8.56 -10.02 3.61
CA ASP A 472 9.58 -10.54 2.70
C ASP A 472 10.54 -9.42 2.23
N THR A 473 11.81 -9.49 2.63
CA THR A 473 12.88 -8.54 2.27
C THR A 473 13.20 -8.51 0.78
N HIS A 474 12.81 -9.53 0.00
CA HIS A 474 13.00 -9.51 -1.45
C HIS A 474 11.87 -8.76 -2.15
N HIS A 475 10.67 -8.75 -1.58
CA HIS A 475 9.46 -8.17 -2.19
C HIS A 475 8.99 -6.89 -1.50
N THR A 476 9.72 -6.42 -0.49
CA THR A 476 9.34 -5.23 0.27
C THR A 476 9.41 -3.95 -0.58
N CYS A 477 8.85 -2.88 -0.03
CA CYS A 477 8.86 -1.54 -0.61
C CYS A 477 10.29 -1.11 -0.98
N SER A 478 10.54 -0.77 -2.24
CA SER A 478 11.85 -0.48 -2.81
C SER A 478 11.75 0.44 -4.05
N ALA A 479 12.86 0.65 -4.77
CA ALA A 479 12.93 1.37 -6.05
C ALA A 479 12.25 2.76 -6.00
N PHE A 480 12.72 3.58 -5.06
CA PHE A 480 12.21 4.92 -4.84
C PHE A 480 12.60 5.82 -6.01
N GLU A 481 11.62 6.46 -6.65
CA GLU A 481 11.84 7.33 -7.80
C GLU A 481 10.78 8.44 -7.83
N TRP A 482 11.19 9.70 -7.94
CA TRP A 482 10.25 10.81 -8.10
C TRP A 482 9.70 10.88 -9.53
N ASN A 483 8.38 11.02 -9.66
CA ASN A 483 7.83 11.49 -10.91
C ASN A 483 8.17 12.98 -11.12
N HIS A 484 7.91 13.51 -12.32
CA HIS A 484 8.29 14.89 -12.63
C HIS A 484 7.44 15.91 -11.84
N SER A 485 6.21 15.56 -11.47
CA SER A 485 5.28 16.36 -10.66
C SER A 485 5.57 16.35 -9.16
N GLY A 486 6.56 15.58 -8.68
CA GLY A 486 6.95 15.54 -7.27
C GLY A 486 6.27 14.48 -6.41
N ASP A 487 5.54 13.51 -6.99
CA ASP A 487 5.07 12.34 -6.24
C ASP A 487 6.15 11.26 -6.18
N LEU A 488 6.26 10.58 -5.04
CA LEU A 488 7.19 9.48 -4.83
C LEU A 488 6.57 8.17 -5.30
N HIS A 489 7.23 7.49 -6.22
CA HIS A 489 6.87 6.14 -6.63
C HIS A 489 7.74 5.13 -5.88
N MET A 490 7.11 4.07 -5.37
CA MET A 490 7.76 2.98 -4.65
C MET A 490 7.18 1.64 -5.10
N LEU A 491 7.99 0.61 -5.20
CA LEU A 491 7.59 -0.70 -5.72
C LEU A 491 7.54 -1.76 -4.63
N GLU A 492 6.53 -2.62 -4.67
CA GLU A 492 6.36 -3.71 -3.71
C GLU A 492 5.84 -4.97 -4.41
N GLY A 493 6.50 -6.10 -4.19
CA GLY A 493 6.14 -7.39 -4.77
C GLY A 493 4.89 -8.03 -4.15
N ILE A 494 4.47 -9.18 -4.71
CA ILE A 494 3.22 -9.88 -4.34
C ILE A 494 3.24 -10.57 -2.97
N ALA A 495 4.40 -10.63 -2.31
CA ALA A 495 4.65 -11.42 -1.11
C ALA A 495 4.49 -10.61 0.18
N THR A 496 3.73 -9.52 0.13
CA THR A 496 3.65 -8.49 1.17
C THR A 496 2.21 -8.30 1.67
N SER A 497 2.08 -7.80 2.89
CA SER A 497 0.78 -7.51 3.49
C SER A 497 0.66 -6.09 4.02
N THR A 498 1.08 -5.09 3.23
CA THR A 498 1.07 -3.67 3.63
C THR A 498 -0.31 -3.17 4.06
N THR A 499 -0.34 -2.53 5.23
CA THR A 499 -1.51 -1.97 5.92
C THR A 499 -1.14 -0.62 6.52
N LEU A 500 -1.35 0.46 5.77
CA LEU A 500 -0.94 1.82 6.16
C LEU A 500 -2.11 2.56 6.80
N GLU A 501 -1.84 3.33 7.83
CA GLU A 501 -2.79 4.28 8.39
C GLU A 501 -2.35 5.69 7.97
N THR A 502 -3.29 6.49 7.48
CA THR A 502 -3.01 7.84 6.96
C THR A 502 -4.02 8.84 7.52
N PRO A 503 -3.77 10.16 7.42
CA PRO A 503 -4.79 11.16 7.73
C PRO A 503 -6.09 11.01 6.93
N TRP A 504 -6.03 10.29 5.80
CA TRP A 504 -7.14 10.02 4.89
C TRP A 504 -7.77 8.64 5.10
N GLY A 505 -7.34 7.91 6.12
CA GLY A 505 -7.86 6.60 6.49
C GLY A 505 -6.93 5.43 6.14
N PRO A 506 -7.41 4.19 6.36
CA PRO A 506 -6.60 3.00 6.18
C PRO A 506 -6.41 2.63 4.70
N HIS A 507 -5.16 2.39 4.28
CA HIS A 507 -4.82 1.75 3.01
C HIS A 507 -4.42 0.29 3.24
N ARG A 508 -4.91 -0.63 2.41
CA ARG A 508 -4.59 -2.07 2.50
C ARG A 508 -4.30 -2.65 1.12
N SER A 509 -3.14 -3.29 0.96
CA SER A 509 -2.69 -3.79 -0.34
C SER A 509 -3.52 -4.94 -0.92
N LEU A 510 -4.32 -5.64 -0.10
CA LEU A 510 -5.13 -6.82 -0.49
C LEU A 510 -4.36 -7.88 -1.32
N GLY A 511 -3.04 -8.00 -1.12
CA GLY A 511 -2.17 -9.00 -1.77
C GLY A 511 -1.78 -8.72 -3.22
N ALA A 512 -2.08 -7.54 -3.76
CA ALA A 512 -1.61 -7.14 -5.08
C ALA A 512 -0.20 -6.55 -5.01
N GLY A 513 0.79 -7.21 -5.62
CA GLY A 513 2.07 -6.56 -5.92
C GLY A 513 1.85 -5.39 -6.89
N GLY A 514 2.57 -4.30 -6.70
CA GLY A 514 2.42 -3.14 -7.56
C GLY A 514 3.33 -1.97 -7.22
N ALA A 515 2.90 -0.80 -7.67
CA ALA A 515 3.54 0.46 -7.35
C ALA A 515 2.63 1.30 -6.45
N TYR A 516 3.21 1.85 -5.40
CA TYR A 516 2.64 2.89 -4.59
C TYR A 516 3.06 4.25 -5.13
N VAL A 517 2.13 5.20 -5.10
CA VAL A 517 2.42 6.61 -5.39
C VAL A 517 1.97 7.41 -4.19
N MET A 518 2.92 8.11 -3.58
CA MET A 518 2.71 8.91 -2.39
C MET A 518 3.07 10.36 -2.69
N ASP A 519 2.15 11.26 -2.38
CA ASP A 519 2.49 12.67 -2.22
C ASP A 519 2.90 12.90 -0.76
N PRO A 520 4.18 13.21 -0.48
CA PRO A 520 4.66 13.40 0.89
C PRO A 520 4.13 14.67 1.57
N ARG A 521 3.54 15.64 0.81
CA ARG A 521 2.95 16.86 1.39
C ARG A 521 1.55 16.60 1.93
N THR A 522 0.72 15.89 1.16
CA THR A 522 -0.64 15.52 1.61
C THR A 522 -0.69 14.19 2.36
N LEU A 523 0.34 13.35 2.25
CA LEU A 523 0.35 11.95 2.73
C LEU A 523 -0.74 11.07 2.09
N LYS A 524 -1.33 11.50 0.97
CA LYS A 524 -2.21 10.65 0.18
C LYS A 524 -1.37 9.57 -0.50
N ILE A 525 -1.86 8.34 -0.42
CA ILE A 525 -1.26 7.20 -1.10
C ILE A 525 -2.27 6.54 -2.03
N ARG A 526 -1.80 6.16 -3.22
CA ARG A 526 -2.53 5.31 -4.15
C ARG A 526 -1.66 4.12 -4.54
N GLN A 527 -2.31 3.04 -4.96
CA GLN A 527 -1.63 1.84 -5.43
C GLN A 527 -2.21 1.37 -6.75
N PHE A 528 -1.35 0.88 -7.63
CA PHE A 528 -1.78 0.17 -8.83
C PHE A 528 -1.05 -1.16 -9.03
N ALA A 529 -1.79 -2.17 -9.49
CA ALA A 529 -1.28 -3.52 -9.70
C ALA A 529 -0.52 -3.66 -11.03
N LEU A 530 0.51 -4.50 -11.03
CA LEU A 530 1.36 -4.76 -12.20
C LEU A 530 1.16 -6.20 -12.70
N PRO A 531 0.29 -6.44 -13.70
CA PRO A 531 -0.02 -7.79 -14.15
C PRO A 531 1.19 -8.47 -14.78
N GLY A 532 1.42 -9.75 -14.42
CA GLY A 532 2.55 -10.53 -14.92
C GLY A 532 3.90 -10.18 -14.29
N GLN A 533 3.90 -9.34 -13.25
CA GLN A 533 5.08 -8.99 -12.44
C GLN A 533 4.87 -9.42 -10.98
N TYR A 534 5.95 -9.70 -10.25
CA TYR A 534 5.90 -10.38 -8.96
C TYR A 534 6.74 -9.73 -7.87
N ASN A 535 7.86 -9.11 -8.25
CA ASN A 535 8.85 -8.56 -7.35
C ASN A 535 9.56 -7.38 -8.01
N MET A 536 8.95 -6.20 -8.07
CA MET A 536 9.46 -5.10 -8.88
C MET A 536 10.54 -4.28 -8.16
N TRP A 537 11.62 -3.96 -8.89
CA TRP A 537 12.84 -3.31 -8.37
C TRP A 537 13.42 -2.24 -9.31
N CYS A 538 12.73 -1.93 -10.41
CA CYS A 538 13.20 -0.95 -11.39
C CYS A 538 12.10 0.07 -11.63
N TYR A 539 12.41 1.36 -11.47
CA TYR A 539 11.54 2.46 -11.90
C TYR A 539 12.41 3.60 -12.40
N VAL A 540 12.15 4.08 -13.61
CA VAL A 540 12.71 5.35 -14.10
C VAL A 540 11.74 6.05 -15.04
N PHE A 541 11.77 7.38 -15.08
CA PHE A 541 10.95 8.19 -15.98
C PHE A 541 11.78 8.74 -17.15
N ASN A 542 11.18 8.79 -18.33
CA ASN A 542 11.74 9.56 -19.43
C ASN A 542 11.49 11.07 -19.28
N GLN A 543 12.06 11.89 -20.18
CA GLN A 543 11.91 13.35 -20.16
C GLN A 543 10.48 13.91 -20.25
N TRP A 544 9.48 13.09 -20.59
CA TRP A 544 8.07 13.48 -20.69
C TRP A 544 7.24 12.95 -19.52
N GLY A 545 7.90 12.47 -18.46
CA GLY A 545 7.24 11.94 -17.28
C GLY A 545 6.58 10.57 -17.52
N GLN A 546 6.99 9.82 -18.54
CA GLN A 546 6.47 8.48 -18.83
C GLN A 546 7.36 7.42 -18.17
N GLY A 547 6.78 6.59 -17.30
CA GLY A 547 7.50 5.69 -16.41
C GLY A 547 7.70 4.30 -17.00
N ILE A 548 8.89 3.74 -16.83
CA ILE A 548 9.19 2.33 -17.12
C ILE A 548 9.39 1.62 -15.77
N VAL A 549 8.57 0.62 -15.51
CA VAL A 549 8.56 -0.16 -14.27
C VAL A 549 8.94 -1.61 -14.55
N GLY A 550 9.90 -2.15 -13.79
CA GLY A 550 10.49 -3.46 -14.03
C GLY A 550 10.40 -4.44 -12.90
N ASP A 551 10.13 -5.69 -13.27
CA ASP A 551 10.07 -6.83 -12.39
C ASP A 551 11.45 -7.41 -12.12
N GLY A 552 11.85 -7.49 -10.86
CA GLY A 552 13.04 -8.21 -10.44
C GLY A 552 12.97 -9.70 -10.76
N THR A 553 11.82 -10.38 -10.69
CA THR A 553 11.80 -11.84 -10.94
C THR A 553 12.00 -12.21 -12.42
N THR A 554 11.33 -11.52 -13.33
CA THR A 554 11.28 -11.83 -14.77
C THR A 554 12.09 -10.85 -15.63
N ALA A 555 12.60 -9.77 -15.04
CA ALA A 555 13.20 -8.60 -15.69
C ALA A 555 12.25 -7.83 -16.62
N ASN A 556 10.99 -8.24 -16.76
CA ASN A 556 10.01 -7.62 -17.64
C ASN A 556 9.77 -6.15 -17.26
N GLN A 557 9.84 -5.27 -18.26
CA GLN A 557 9.69 -3.83 -18.09
C GLN A 557 8.38 -3.39 -18.75
N ALA A 558 7.47 -2.80 -17.98
CA ALA A 558 6.19 -2.28 -18.45
C ALA A 558 6.19 -0.75 -18.47
N TRP A 559 5.38 -0.17 -19.36
CA TRP A 559 5.05 1.24 -19.30
C TRP A 559 3.96 1.48 -18.24
N ASP A 560 4.13 2.53 -17.42
CA ASP A 560 3.30 2.79 -16.23
C ASP A 560 1.90 3.36 -16.52
N THR A 561 1.71 4.14 -17.60
CA THR A 561 0.45 4.84 -17.89
C THR A 561 -0.76 3.90 -17.91
N PRO A 562 -0.74 2.78 -18.66
CA PRO A 562 -1.91 1.89 -18.75
C PRO A 562 -2.29 1.23 -17.41
N LEU A 563 -1.35 1.22 -16.46
CA LEU A 563 -1.45 0.54 -15.18
C LEU A 563 -1.84 1.49 -14.05
N SER A 564 -1.47 2.77 -14.16
CA SER A 564 -1.53 3.76 -13.07
C SER A 564 -2.82 4.58 -12.99
N GLY A 565 -3.92 4.05 -13.55
CA GLY A 565 -5.29 4.56 -13.36
C GLY A 565 -5.92 4.10 -12.04
N ALA A 566 -7.26 4.11 -11.94
CA ALA A 566 -7.95 3.61 -10.77
C ALA A 566 -7.61 2.15 -10.44
N GLN A 567 -7.70 1.86 -9.14
CA GLN A 567 -7.37 0.55 -8.60
C GLN A 567 -8.35 -0.50 -9.15
N LEU A 568 -7.79 -1.59 -9.66
CA LEU A 568 -8.52 -2.72 -10.19
C LEU A 568 -7.86 -4.00 -9.71
N ARG A 569 -8.64 -4.90 -9.10
CA ARG A 569 -8.11 -6.11 -8.44
C ARG A 569 -7.42 -7.08 -9.40
N GLY A 570 -7.83 -7.12 -10.67
CA GLY A 570 -7.28 -8.02 -11.67
C GLY A 570 -7.15 -7.31 -13.02
N ARG A 571 -5.96 -7.38 -13.62
CA ARG A 571 -5.68 -6.84 -14.94
C ARG A 571 -5.29 -7.97 -15.88
N THR A 572 -5.66 -7.86 -17.16
CA THR A 572 -5.13 -8.76 -18.18
C THR A 572 -3.64 -8.46 -18.40
N GLY A 573 -2.90 -9.44 -18.92
CA GLY A 573 -1.47 -9.26 -19.22
C GLY A 573 -1.23 -8.09 -20.17
N LEU A 574 -0.14 -7.36 -19.96
CA LEU A 574 0.30 -6.23 -20.76
C LEU A 574 1.51 -6.63 -21.61
N ASN A 575 1.65 -6.05 -22.81
CA ASN A 575 2.90 -6.13 -23.57
C ASN A 575 4.02 -5.41 -22.79
N PHE A 576 5.18 -6.04 -22.71
CA PHE A 576 6.35 -5.41 -22.12
C PHE A 576 7.10 -4.59 -23.17
N VAL A 577 7.79 -3.55 -22.71
CA VAL A 577 8.54 -2.62 -23.56
C VAL A 577 9.73 -3.33 -24.22
N PHE A 578 10.40 -4.24 -23.50
CA PHE A 578 11.59 -4.93 -23.99
C PHE A 578 11.40 -6.45 -24.07
N ASN A 579 11.99 -7.06 -25.09
CA ASN A 579 12.30 -8.49 -25.04
C ASN A 579 13.62 -8.70 -24.26
N ASN A 580 13.51 -9.19 -23.03
CA ASN A 580 14.65 -9.41 -22.14
C ASN A 580 15.44 -10.69 -22.44
N GLU A 581 15.05 -11.50 -23.42
CA GLU A 581 15.78 -12.72 -23.80
C GLU A 581 16.06 -13.70 -22.63
N GLY A 582 15.17 -13.71 -21.63
CA GLY A 582 15.27 -14.55 -20.44
C GLY A 582 16.29 -14.06 -19.39
N MET A 583 16.90 -12.88 -19.54
CA MET A 583 17.76 -12.27 -18.53
C MET A 583 16.97 -11.95 -17.25
N ARG A 584 17.51 -12.28 -16.07
CA ARG A 584 16.89 -12.07 -14.76
C ARG A 584 17.86 -12.43 -13.61
N PRO A 585 17.59 -11.98 -12.38
CA PRO A 585 16.71 -10.89 -11.95
C PRO A 585 17.16 -9.50 -12.43
N ALA A 586 16.27 -8.51 -12.35
CA ALA A 586 16.59 -7.08 -12.58
C ALA A 586 16.61 -6.29 -11.25
N LEU A 587 17.53 -5.33 -11.10
CA LEU A 587 17.65 -4.46 -9.93
C LEU A 587 18.04 -3.03 -10.33
N GLY A 588 17.11 -2.09 -10.23
CA GLY A 588 17.27 -0.72 -10.74
C GLY A 588 17.38 -0.63 -12.27
N SER A 589 17.16 0.56 -12.81
CA SER A 589 17.18 0.81 -14.26
C SER A 589 17.47 2.26 -14.59
N GLU A 590 17.99 2.53 -15.78
CA GLU A 590 18.38 3.88 -16.18
C GLU A 590 18.25 4.12 -17.68
N PHE A 591 17.91 5.36 -18.04
CA PHE A 591 18.05 5.88 -19.40
C PHE A 591 19.46 6.44 -19.60
N LEU A 592 20.10 6.05 -20.70
CA LEU A 592 21.46 6.47 -21.03
C LEU A 592 21.42 7.82 -21.75
N ILE A 593 21.46 8.90 -20.97
CA ILE A 593 21.50 10.29 -21.46
C ILE A 593 22.65 11.03 -20.77
N SER A 594 23.76 11.18 -21.48
CA SER A 594 24.96 11.84 -20.96
C SER A 594 25.87 12.29 -22.09
N ARG A 595 26.29 13.56 -22.08
CA ARG A 595 27.29 14.07 -23.04
C ARG A 595 28.64 13.35 -22.94
N HIS A 596 28.93 12.70 -21.81
CA HIS A 596 30.14 11.90 -21.65
C HIS A 596 30.12 10.64 -22.53
N PHE A 597 28.94 10.04 -22.75
CA PHE A 597 28.79 8.85 -23.57
C PHE A 597 28.72 9.18 -25.06
N PRO A 598 29.05 8.23 -25.95
CA PRO A 598 29.00 8.45 -27.39
C PRO A 598 27.57 8.64 -27.90
N ASP A 599 27.43 9.24 -29.09
CA ASP A 599 26.13 9.71 -29.60
C ASP A 599 25.16 8.55 -29.86
N GLU A 600 25.69 7.40 -30.29
CA GLU A 600 24.90 6.20 -30.55
C GLU A 600 24.28 5.59 -29.29
N VAL A 601 24.76 5.96 -28.09
CA VAL A 601 24.24 5.48 -26.80
C VAL A 601 23.08 6.32 -26.28
N GLN A 602 22.92 7.55 -26.77
CA GLN A 602 21.91 8.48 -26.27
C GLN A 602 20.50 7.95 -26.52
N GLY A 603 19.68 7.89 -25.47
CA GLY A 603 18.28 7.44 -25.55
C GLY A 603 18.08 5.93 -25.43
N GLN A 604 19.16 5.18 -25.16
CA GLN A 604 19.08 3.76 -24.84
C GLN A 604 18.66 3.54 -23.38
N PHE A 605 18.32 2.30 -23.02
CA PHE A 605 17.90 1.89 -21.68
C PHE A 605 18.75 0.74 -21.15
N THR A 606 18.94 0.68 -19.83
CA THR A 606 19.65 -0.42 -19.13
C THR A 606 18.99 -0.77 -17.79
N TYR A 607 19.29 -1.95 -17.26
CA TYR A 607 18.96 -2.37 -15.89
C TYR A 607 20.08 -3.27 -15.34
N ALA A 608 20.21 -3.44 -14.02
CA ALA A 608 21.19 -4.38 -13.50
C ALA A 608 20.67 -5.82 -13.50
N CYS A 609 21.38 -6.73 -14.17
CA CYS A 609 21.03 -8.14 -14.21
C CYS A 609 21.93 -8.99 -13.32
N VAL A 610 21.35 -9.61 -12.28
CA VAL A 610 22.13 -10.09 -11.14
C VAL A 610 22.45 -11.59 -11.13
N ILE A 611 21.74 -12.47 -11.86
CA ILE A 611 22.00 -13.93 -11.79
C ILE A 611 22.57 -14.52 -13.08
N ASN A 612 21.85 -14.42 -14.19
CA ASN A 612 22.22 -15.20 -15.39
C ASN A 612 23.06 -14.43 -16.41
N MET A 613 23.12 -13.10 -16.29
CA MET A 613 23.98 -12.24 -17.11
C MET A 613 25.16 -11.66 -16.32
N ASN A 614 24.98 -11.36 -15.02
CA ASN A 614 25.98 -10.67 -14.18
C ASN A 614 26.51 -9.39 -14.86
N GLY A 615 25.62 -8.43 -15.14
CA GLY A 615 25.97 -7.26 -15.94
C GLY A 615 24.83 -6.28 -16.22
N LEU A 616 25.08 -5.36 -17.15
CA LEU A 616 24.16 -4.30 -17.59
C LEU A 616 23.90 -4.46 -19.10
N PRO A 617 22.75 -5.03 -19.52
CA PRO A 617 22.36 -5.05 -20.93
C PRO A 617 21.91 -3.66 -21.40
N ARG A 618 21.95 -3.40 -22.70
CA ARG A 618 21.41 -2.16 -23.28
C ARG A 618 20.38 -2.41 -24.37
N PHE A 619 19.37 -1.55 -24.40
CA PHE A 619 18.21 -1.67 -25.26
C PHE A 619 17.99 -0.39 -26.07
N SER A 620 17.49 -0.53 -27.30
CA SER A 620 16.86 0.58 -28.01
C SER A 620 15.51 0.91 -27.37
N VAL A 621 15.06 2.16 -27.47
CA VAL A 621 13.72 2.57 -27.06
C VAL A 621 13.09 3.34 -28.22
N ASN A 622 11.91 2.89 -28.69
CA ASN A 622 11.20 3.50 -29.80
C ASN A 622 9.71 3.65 -29.45
N ASP A 623 9.06 4.65 -30.05
CA ASP A 623 7.60 4.80 -29.95
C ASP A 623 6.87 3.62 -30.62
N ASP A 624 5.78 3.18 -30.01
CA ASP A 624 4.83 2.18 -30.55
C ASP A 624 3.39 2.67 -30.35
N GLY A 625 2.92 3.50 -31.27
CA GLY A 625 1.64 4.18 -31.14
C GLY A 625 1.59 5.00 -29.85
N GLY A 626 0.70 4.65 -28.93
CA GLY A 626 0.64 5.30 -27.61
C GLY A 626 1.81 5.00 -26.70
N GLY A 627 2.39 3.80 -26.79
CA GLY A 627 3.39 3.27 -25.88
C GLY A 627 4.79 3.19 -26.48
N TYR A 628 5.53 2.15 -26.07
CA TYR A 628 6.94 1.97 -26.38
C TYR A 628 7.27 0.51 -26.70
N HIS A 629 8.28 0.32 -27.55
CA HIS A 629 8.91 -0.97 -27.77
C HIS A 629 10.43 -0.82 -27.85
N GLY A 630 11.14 -1.90 -27.55
CA GLY A 630 12.60 -1.92 -27.56
C GLY A 630 13.17 -3.33 -27.67
N ALA A 631 14.41 -3.41 -28.14
CA ALA A 631 15.14 -4.66 -28.33
C ALA A 631 16.55 -4.53 -27.76
N ARG A 632 17.07 -5.64 -27.24
CA ARG A 632 18.46 -5.73 -26.79
C ARG A 632 19.38 -5.46 -27.98
N LEU A 633 20.35 -4.59 -27.79
CA LEU A 633 21.29 -4.25 -28.84
C LEU A 633 22.26 -5.40 -29.11
N LYS A 634 22.60 -5.57 -30.38
CA LYS A 634 23.45 -6.65 -30.87
C LYS A 634 24.42 -6.11 -31.91
N HIS A 635 25.60 -6.72 -31.95
CA HIS A 635 26.56 -6.53 -33.03
C HIS A 635 26.03 -7.16 -34.34
N PRO A 636 26.63 -6.82 -35.50
CA PRO A 636 26.24 -7.39 -36.80
C PRO A 636 26.32 -8.92 -36.88
N ASP A 637 27.11 -9.57 -36.03
CA ASP A 637 27.23 -11.03 -35.92
C ASP A 637 26.13 -11.68 -35.04
N GLY A 638 25.22 -10.87 -34.49
CA GLY A 638 24.11 -11.30 -33.64
C GLY A 638 24.47 -11.50 -32.18
N GLN A 639 25.73 -11.25 -31.76
CA GLN A 639 26.10 -11.30 -30.35
C GLN A 639 25.56 -10.07 -29.59
N PRO A 640 25.17 -10.22 -28.31
CA PRO A 640 24.81 -9.10 -27.47
C PRO A 640 25.89 -8.03 -27.40
N ASP A 641 25.47 -6.77 -27.47
CA ASP A 641 26.32 -5.60 -27.30
C ASP A 641 25.96 -4.92 -25.98
N ASP A 642 26.37 -5.53 -24.86
CA ASP A 642 26.02 -5.13 -23.49
C ASP A 642 26.97 -4.04 -22.95
N LEU A 643 26.51 -3.18 -22.03
CA LEU A 643 27.37 -2.15 -21.40
C LEU A 643 28.43 -2.75 -20.48
N VAL A 644 28.02 -3.76 -19.70
CA VAL A 644 28.88 -4.44 -18.73
C VAL A 644 28.50 -5.92 -18.73
N ARG A 645 29.49 -6.81 -18.81
CA ARG A 645 29.26 -8.25 -18.69
C ARG A 645 30.44 -8.94 -18.02
N SER A 646 30.20 -9.57 -16.87
CA SER A 646 31.22 -10.34 -16.16
C SER A 646 31.05 -11.84 -16.35
N THR A 647 32.15 -12.57 -16.28
CA THR A 647 32.14 -14.04 -16.13
C THR A 647 32.10 -14.47 -14.65
N ASP A 648 32.32 -13.55 -13.71
CA ASP A 648 32.22 -13.82 -12.29
C ASP A 648 30.75 -13.88 -11.87
N LYS A 649 30.30 -15.08 -11.49
CA LYS A 649 28.95 -15.28 -10.99
C LYS A 649 28.70 -14.57 -9.67
N HIS A 650 29.70 -14.10 -8.93
CA HIS A 650 29.49 -13.36 -7.68
C HIS A 650 29.30 -11.86 -7.84
N PHE A 651 29.51 -11.33 -9.05
CA PHE A 651 29.22 -9.94 -9.38
C PHE A 651 27.72 -9.71 -9.50
N ARG A 652 27.17 -8.86 -8.63
CA ARG A 652 25.74 -8.59 -8.51
C ARG A 652 25.52 -7.07 -8.62
N PRO A 653 25.47 -6.53 -9.85
CA PRO A 653 25.29 -5.11 -10.03
C PRO A 653 23.94 -4.66 -9.46
N ALA A 654 23.89 -3.45 -8.90
CA ALA A 654 22.70 -2.88 -8.29
C ALA A 654 22.58 -1.39 -8.66
N ASP A 655 21.35 -1.00 -8.99
CA ASP A 655 20.90 0.39 -9.12
C ASP A 655 21.78 1.30 -9.99
N PRO A 656 21.81 1.06 -11.32
CA PRO A 656 22.57 1.90 -12.24
C PRO A 656 21.99 3.31 -12.30
N GLN A 657 22.83 4.34 -12.23
CA GLN A 657 22.42 5.75 -12.33
C GLN A 657 23.43 6.61 -13.10
N ILE A 658 22.94 7.56 -13.91
CA ILE A 658 23.80 8.61 -14.48
C ILE A 658 24.16 9.63 -13.40
N GLY A 659 25.44 9.69 -13.05
CA GLY A 659 25.97 10.59 -12.03
C GLY A 659 26.08 12.05 -12.49
N PRO A 660 26.33 12.99 -11.57
CA PRO A 660 26.54 14.41 -11.90
C PRO A 660 27.70 14.66 -12.87
N ASP A 661 28.69 13.76 -12.92
CA ASP A 661 29.82 13.76 -13.83
C ASP A 661 29.52 13.12 -15.20
N GLY A 662 28.30 12.63 -15.40
CA GLY A 662 27.85 11.99 -16.63
C GLY A 662 28.32 10.54 -16.79
N ALA A 663 29.06 9.96 -15.85
CA ALA A 663 29.36 8.53 -15.85
C ALA A 663 28.14 7.70 -15.42
N LEU A 664 28.13 6.41 -15.76
CA LEU A 664 27.12 5.48 -15.24
C LEU A 664 27.66 4.79 -13.99
N TRP A 665 27.05 5.06 -12.84
CA TRP A 665 27.42 4.55 -11.52
C TRP A 665 26.55 3.36 -11.14
N PHE A 666 27.08 2.38 -10.43
CA PHE A 666 26.31 1.27 -9.89
C PHE A 666 27.03 0.60 -8.72
N GLY A 667 26.26 -0.01 -7.82
CA GLY A 667 26.77 -0.84 -6.75
C GLY A 667 27.05 -2.28 -7.20
N ASP A 668 27.87 -3.00 -6.45
CA ASP A 668 28.01 -4.45 -6.51
C ASP A 668 27.78 -5.01 -5.11
N TRP A 669 26.70 -5.76 -4.96
CA TRP A 669 26.38 -6.48 -3.71
C TRP A 669 27.49 -7.50 -3.38
N ALA A 670 28.20 -8.01 -4.40
CA ALA A 670 29.25 -9.01 -4.30
C ALA A 670 28.83 -10.20 -3.42
N ASN A 671 28.02 -11.12 -3.97
CA ASN A 671 27.39 -12.17 -3.18
C ASN A 671 27.30 -13.53 -3.89
N ALA A 672 27.70 -14.57 -3.15
CA ALA A 672 27.58 -15.96 -3.53
C ALA A 672 26.15 -16.48 -3.32
N LEU A 673 25.51 -16.10 -2.21
CA LEU A 673 24.19 -16.60 -1.82
C LEU A 673 23.12 -15.50 -1.93
N ILE A 674 22.37 -15.49 -3.03
CA ILE A 674 21.29 -14.50 -3.22
C ILE A 674 19.96 -15.01 -2.67
N GLY A 675 19.59 -16.25 -3.02
CA GLY A 675 18.24 -16.76 -2.77
C GLY A 675 18.03 -17.30 -1.35
N HIS A 676 16.87 -17.03 -0.78
CA HIS A 676 16.37 -17.66 0.47
C HIS A 676 15.48 -18.90 0.24
N MET A 677 15.19 -19.28 -1.01
CA MET A 677 14.49 -20.55 -1.34
C MET A 677 15.49 -21.70 -1.56
N GLN A 678 16.70 -21.36 -1.99
CA GLN A 678 17.76 -22.31 -2.32
C GLN A 678 18.66 -22.58 -1.11
N TYR A 679 18.84 -21.56 -0.26
CA TYR A 679 19.72 -21.56 0.90
C TYR A 679 18.94 -21.14 2.15
N SER A 680 19.26 -21.76 3.29
CA SER A 680 18.76 -21.31 4.59
C SER A 680 19.12 -19.84 4.83
N GLN A 681 18.28 -19.09 5.54
CA GLN A 681 18.63 -17.74 6.00
C GLN A 681 19.82 -17.71 6.98
N ARG A 682 20.19 -18.87 7.53
CA ARG A 682 21.33 -19.06 8.44
C ARG A 682 22.47 -19.87 7.82
N ASP A 683 22.51 -20.02 6.49
CA ASP A 683 23.64 -20.66 5.81
C ASP A 683 24.95 -19.94 6.19
N PRO A 684 25.98 -20.66 6.66
CA PRO A 684 27.22 -20.03 7.13
C PRO A 684 28.02 -19.32 6.03
N ASN A 685 27.70 -19.55 4.76
CA ASN A 685 28.32 -18.87 3.63
C ASN A 685 27.59 -17.57 3.22
N ARG A 686 26.59 -17.11 3.98
CA ARG A 686 25.99 -15.79 3.75
C ARG A 686 27.02 -14.70 4.07
N ASP A 687 27.31 -13.88 3.06
CA ASP A 687 28.25 -12.79 3.23
C ASP A 687 27.52 -11.52 3.70
N HIS A 688 28.10 -10.89 4.72
CA HIS A 688 27.58 -9.69 5.38
C HIS A 688 28.52 -8.48 5.24
N THR A 689 29.64 -8.63 4.52
CA THR A 689 30.76 -7.68 4.61
C THR A 689 31.16 -7.02 3.29
N ARG A 690 30.89 -7.64 2.14
CA ARG A 690 31.37 -7.12 0.85
C ARG A 690 30.40 -6.13 0.24
N GLY A 691 30.94 -5.12 -0.43
CA GLY A 691 30.18 -4.08 -1.10
C GLY A 691 31.10 -3.15 -1.85
N ARG A 692 30.75 -2.85 -3.11
CA ARG A 692 31.61 -2.07 -4.01
C ARG A 692 30.81 -1.11 -4.84
N ILE A 693 31.45 -0.04 -5.28
CA ILE A 693 30.91 0.93 -6.20
C ILE A 693 31.82 0.99 -7.42
N TYR A 694 31.22 0.95 -8.61
CA TYR A 694 31.90 1.14 -9.88
C TYR A 694 31.28 2.29 -10.66
N ARG A 695 32.07 2.83 -11.58
CA ARG A 695 31.60 3.75 -12.61
C ARG A 695 32.08 3.29 -13.99
N LEU A 696 31.20 3.39 -14.97
CA LEU A 696 31.49 3.14 -16.36
C LEU A 696 31.68 4.49 -17.07
N VAL A 697 32.86 4.68 -17.66
CA VAL A 697 33.29 5.93 -18.32
C VAL A 697 33.64 5.68 -19.79
N TYR A 698 33.73 6.76 -20.57
CA TYR A 698 34.16 6.78 -21.97
C TYR A 698 35.34 7.76 -22.14
N PRO A 699 36.60 7.34 -21.87
CA PRO A 699 37.73 8.25 -21.66
C PRO A 699 38.09 9.18 -22.83
N SER A 700 37.63 8.88 -24.05
CA SER A 700 37.87 9.74 -25.21
C SER A 700 36.98 10.99 -25.25
N ARG A 701 35.97 11.09 -24.36
CA ARG A 701 35.16 12.28 -24.13
C ARG A 701 35.39 12.77 -22.69
N PRO A 702 35.36 14.09 -22.45
CA PRO A 702 35.47 14.62 -21.08
C PRO A 702 34.27 14.16 -20.25
N LEU A 703 34.48 14.01 -18.94
CA LEU A 703 33.37 13.94 -17.99
C LEU A 703 32.55 15.24 -18.08
N VAL A 704 31.26 15.14 -17.76
CA VAL A 704 30.39 16.31 -17.64
C VAL A 704 30.82 17.11 -16.42
N THR A 705 30.96 18.43 -16.55
CA THR A 705 31.19 19.30 -15.39
C THR A 705 29.92 19.25 -14.51
N PRO A 706 30.02 18.80 -13.24
CA PRO A 706 28.84 18.65 -12.40
C PRO A 706 28.04 19.94 -12.22
N ALA A 707 26.78 19.93 -12.64
CA ALA A 707 25.82 20.99 -12.36
C ALA A 707 25.09 20.69 -11.05
N THR A 708 25.72 21.04 -9.92
CA THR A 708 25.14 20.85 -8.57
C THR A 708 24.01 21.85 -8.30
N GLN A 709 23.14 21.55 -7.33
CA GLN A 709 21.98 22.36 -6.97
C GLN A 709 22.24 23.18 -5.70
N PHE A 710 23.10 22.68 -4.81
CA PHE A 710 23.42 23.28 -3.53
C PHE A 710 23.90 24.74 -3.67
N GLY A 711 23.34 25.63 -2.85
CA GLY A 711 23.71 27.05 -2.82
C GLY A 711 23.20 27.90 -3.99
N LYS A 712 22.55 27.32 -5.01
CA LYS A 712 22.01 28.07 -6.14
C LYS A 712 20.70 28.77 -5.79
N SER A 713 20.49 29.91 -6.44
CA SER A 713 19.22 30.66 -6.43
C SER A 713 18.16 29.95 -7.26
N ILE A 714 16.88 30.26 -7.01
CA ILE A 714 15.76 29.69 -7.78
C ILE A 714 15.91 29.93 -9.30
N PRO A 715 16.27 31.14 -9.80
CA PRO A 715 16.50 31.35 -11.22
C PRO A 715 17.63 30.48 -11.81
N GLU A 716 18.71 30.27 -11.06
CA GLU A 716 19.81 29.39 -11.48
C GLU A 716 19.38 27.92 -11.54
N LEU A 717 18.50 27.48 -10.63
CA LEU A 717 17.91 26.14 -10.65
C LEU A 717 16.95 25.96 -11.84
N LEU A 718 16.10 26.95 -12.12
CA LEU A 718 15.21 26.93 -13.29
C LEU A 718 16.01 26.86 -14.60
N ALA A 719 17.16 27.54 -14.69
CA ALA A 719 18.05 27.43 -15.84
C ALA A 719 18.56 25.99 -16.07
N GLN A 720 18.74 25.18 -15.02
CA GLN A 720 19.19 23.79 -15.15
C GLN A 720 18.16 22.87 -15.80
N LEU A 721 16.89 23.27 -15.89
CA LEU A 721 15.86 22.51 -16.61
C LEU A 721 16.13 22.46 -18.12
N THR A 722 17.12 23.22 -18.61
CA THR A 722 17.63 23.19 -19.98
C THR A 722 18.84 22.27 -20.18
N GLU A 723 19.47 21.75 -19.11
CA GLU A 723 20.65 20.88 -19.20
C GLU A 723 20.36 19.61 -19.99
N TYR A 724 21.36 19.03 -20.65
CA TYR A 724 21.14 17.82 -21.47
C TYR A 724 20.82 16.58 -20.62
N GLU A 725 21.55 16.41 -19.51
CA GLU A 725 21.44 15.26 -18.61
C GLU A 725 20.13 15.29 -17.82
N TRP A 726 19.28 14.28 -18.03
CA TRP A 726 17.98 14.19 -17.36
C TRP A 726 18.09 14.13 -15.83
N ARG A 727 19.12 13.44 -15.31
CA ARG A 727 19.37 13.37 -13.86
C ARG A 727 19.77 14.71 -13.23
N THR A 728 20.29 15.67 -14.01
CA THR A 728 20.48 17.06 -13.54
C THR A 728 19.15 17.77 -13.40
N ARG A 729 18.26 17.66 -14.40
CA ARG A 729 16.90 18.23 -14.34
C ARG A 729 16.10 17.63 -13.17
N TYR A 730 16.26 16.32 -12.94
CA TYR A 730 15.66 15.60 -11.83
C TYR A 730 16.03 16.20 -10.47
N ARG A 731 17.32 16.40 -10.20
CA ARG A 731 17.80 17.02 -8.95
C ARG A 731 17.36 18.48 -8.85
N ALA A 732 17.33 19.23 -9.97
CA ALA A 732 16.82 20.60 -9.98
C ALA A 732 15.33 20.67 -9.59
N ARG A 733 14.48 19.79 -10.12
CA ARG A 733 13.06 19.69 -9.72
C ARG A 733 12.89 19.35 -8.24
N ARG A 734 13.65 18.38 -7.72
CA ARG A 734 13.65 18.03 -6.30
C ARG A 734 14.03 19.22 -5.41
N GLU A 735 15.11 19.92 -5.74
CA GLU A 735 15.54 21.11 -5.00
C GLU A 735 14.49 22.21 -5.06
N LEU A 736 13.90 22.49 -6.24
CA LEU A 736 12.85 23.49 -6.39
C LEU A 736 11.61 23.16 -5.55
N ARG A 737 11.15 21.91 -5.58
CA ARG A 737 10.01 21.44 -4.77
C ARG A 737 10.20 21.71 -3.29
N ASP A 738 11.43 21.61 -2.79
CA ASP A 738 11.73 21.76 -1.35
C ASP A 738 11.87 23.25 -0.92
N ARG A 739 11.86 24.20 -1.86
CA ARG A 739 11.88 25.65 -1.58
C ARG A 739 10.48 26.19 -1.22
N PRO A 740 10.38 27.39 -0.62
CA PRO A 740 9.10 28.02 -0.34
C PRO A 740 8.25 28.22 -1.61
N THR A 741 7.00 27.76 -1.58
CA THR A 741 6.09 27.80 -2.75
C THR A 741 5.97 29.20 -3.37
N GLY A 742 5.76 30.25 -2.56
CA GLY A 742 5.58 31.61 -3.08
C GLY A 742 6.79 32.12 -3.88
N ASP A 743 8.01 31.81 -3.43
CA ASP A 743 9.24 32.24 -4.09
C ASP A 743 9.46 31.49 -5.40
N VAL A 744 9.19 30.18 -5.42
CA VAL A 744 9.33 29.35 -6.62
C VAL A 744 8.34 29.77 -7.69
N ILE A 745 7.06 29.93 -7.34
CA ILE A 745 6.02 30.30 -8.31
C ILE A 745 6.31 31.69 -8.91
N ALA A 746 6.69 32.68 -8.11
CA ALA A 746 7.03 34.01 -8.62
C ALA A 746 8.22 34.01 -9.59
N ALA A 747 9.27 33.23 -9.27
CA ALA A 747 10.42 33.08 -10.16
C ALA A 747 10.07 32.30 -11.44
N LEU A 748 9.21 31.30 -11.31
CA LEU A 748 8.74 30.49 -12.43
C LEU A 748 7.90 31.31 -13.42
N ASP A 749 7.00 32.19 -12.94
CA ASP A 749 6.22 33.10 -13.79
C ASP A 749 7.15 34.00 -14.62
N THR A 750 8.20 34.53 -13.97
CA THR A 750 9.22 35.34 -14.65
C THR A 750 9.95 34.50 -15.71
N TRP A 751 10.34 33.28 -15.39
CA TRP A 751 11.04 32.38 -16.30
C TRP A 751 10.19 31.99 -17.51
N ILE A 752 8.92 31.63 -17.30
CA ILE A 752 7.95 31.32 -18.38
C ILE A 752 7.83 32.50 -19.35
N SER A 753 7.72 33.73 -18.83
CA SER A 753 7.56 34.94 -19.66
C SER A 753 8.76 35.22 -20.59
N GLN A 754 9.91 34.60 -20.31
CA GLN A 754 11.17 34.77 -21.05
C GLN A 754 11.46 33.61 -22.01
N LEU A 755 10.63 32.56 -22.02
CA LEU A 755 10.82 31.43 -22.93
C LEU A 755 10.67 31.88 -24.39
N ASP A 756 11.56 31.41 -25.26
CA ASP A 756 11.50 31.66 -26.69
C ASP A 756 10.44 30.74 -27.35
N PRO A 757 9.32 31.29 -27.88
CA PRO A 757 8.28 30.49 -28.55
C PRO A 757 8.77 29.78 -29.82
N GLN A 758 9.94 30.12 -30.35
CA GLN A 758 10.56 29.46 -31.50
C GLN A 758 11.53 28.35 -31.11
N SER A 759 11.81 28.17 -29.82
CA SER A 759 12.70 27.10 -29.35
C SER A 759 12.07 25.72 -29.57
N ALA A 760 12.88 24.74 -29.98
CA ALA A 760 12.45 23.34 -30.07
C ALA A 760 12.07 22.76 -28.69
N ASP A 761 12.56 23.36 -27.60
CA ASP A 761 12.25 22.99 -26.22
C ASP A 761 11.03 23.72 -25.65
N TYR A 762 10.40 24.65 -26.39
CA TYR A 762 9.35 25.52 -25.84
C TYR A 762 8.20 24.74 -25.19
N ASP A 763 7.67 23.73 -25.87
CA ASP A 763 6.60 22.87 -25.33
C ASP A 763 7.09 22.11 -24.08
N ARG A 764 8.31 21.58 -24.10
CA ARG A 764 8.91 20.86 -22.96
C ARG A 764 9.10 21.76 -21.73
N LEU A 765 9.63 22.97 -21.91
CA LEU A 765 9.91 23.89 -20.80
C LEU A 765 8.62 24.41 -20.16
N ARG A 766 7.56 24.59 -20.94
CA ARG A 766 6.22 24.87 -20.39
C ARG A 766 5.69 23.68 -19.58
N THR A 767 5.93 22.45 -20.02
CA THR A 767 5.60 21.26 -19.23
C THR A 767 6.43 21.17 -17.94
N GLU A 768 7.72 21.51 -17.97
CA GLU A 768 8.57 21.59 -16.76
C GLU A 768 7.99 22.56 -15.73
N ALA A 769 7.48 23.71 -16.19
CA ALA A 769 6.80 24.66 -15.32
C ALA A 769 5.54 24.06 -14.68
N LEU A 770 4.68 23.39 -15.47
CA LEU A 770 3.48 22.75 -14.93
C LEU A 770 3.81 21.67 -13.89
N TRP A 771 4.86 20.87 -14.11
CA TRP A 771 5.33 19.88 -13.13
C TRP A 771 5.77 20.52 -11.81
N ILE A 772 6.54 21.60 -11.88
CA ILE A 772 6.97 22.34 -10.69
C ILE A 772 5.76 22.93 -9.96
N GLN A 773 4.86 23.61 -10.67
CA GLN A 773 3.63 24.16 -10.09
C GLN A 773 2.79 23.08 -9.40
N ASN A 774 2.68 21.91 -10.02
CA ASN A 774 1.93 20.79 -9.43
C ASN A 774 2.58 20.26 -8.14
N SER A 775 3.91 20.15 -8.11
CA SER A 775 4.66 19.72 -6.91
C SER A 775 4.51 20.66 -5.70
N HIS A 776 3.99 21.87 -5.95
CA HIS A 776 3.67 22.89 -4.95
C HIS A 776 2.17 23.03 -4.66
N HIS A 777 1.30 22.21 -5.28
CA HIS A 777 -0.17 22.36 -5.24
C HIS A 777 -0.63 23.78 -5.63
N ALA A 778 0.06 24.38 -6.61
CA ALA A 778 -0.16 25.76 -7.07
C ALA A 778 -0.23 25.82 -8.60
N LEU A 779 -0.98 24.88 -9.19
CA LEU A 779 -1.08 24.68 -10.63
C LEU A 779 -1.72 25.88 -11.34
N ASP A 780 -1.04 26.45 -12.34
CA ASP A 780 -1.63 27.44 -13.24
C ASP A 780 -2.54 26.73 -14.25
N GLN A 781 -3.85 26.76 -13.97
CA GLN A 781 -4.86 26.16 -14.84
C GLN A 781 -4.95 26.82 -16.22
N ALA A 782 -4.56 28.09 -16.36
CA ALA A 782 -4.54 28.76 -17.66
C ALA A 782 -3.40 28.23 -18.54
N LEU A 783 -2.19 28.11 -17.96
CA LEU A 783 -1.06 27.47 -18.64
C LEU A 783 -1.37 26.01 -18.98
N LEU A 784 -2.00 25.26 -18.07
CA LEU A 784 -2.42 23.88 -18.32
C LEU A 784 -3.33 23.79 -19.56
N LYS A 785 -4.38 24.62 -19.62
CA LYS A 785 -5.32 24.67 -20.75
C LYS A 785 -4.61 25.07 -22.05
N GLN A 786 -3.67 26.01 -22.00
CA GLN A 786 -2.85 26.37 -23.16
C GLN A 786 -1.98 25.21 -23.65
N VAL A 787 -1.32 24.47 -22.76
CA VAL A 787 -0.51 23.31 -23.17
C VAL A 787 -1.40 22.21 -23.75
N LEU A 788 -2.58 21.95 -23.16
CA LEU A 788 -3.54 20.98 -23.66
C LEU A 788 -4.04 21.31 -25.08
N HIS A 789 -4.29 22.58 -25.40
CA HIS A 789 -4.87 22.99 -26.69
C HIS A 789 -3.84 23.40 -27.75
N ASP A 790 -2.84 24.19 -27.37
CA ASP A 790 -2.00 24.93 -28.32
C ASP A 790 -0.65 24.26 -28.57
N SER A 791 -0.26 23.27 -27.75
CA SER A 791 1.02 22.56 -27.91
C SER A 791 1.03 21.73 -29.18
N THR A 792 2.09 21.90 -29.98
CA THR A 792 2.30 21.08 -31.19
C THR A 792 2.86 19.70 -30.86
N SER A 793 3.53 19.56 -29.71
CA SER A 793 4.02 18.29 -29.20
C SER A 793 2.90 17.48 -28.53
N GLY A 794 2.58 16.31 -29.10
CA GLY A 794 1.67 15.34 -28.46
C GLY A 794 2.21 14.80 -27.13
N ASN A 795 3.53 14.81 -26.93
CA ASN A 795 4.14 14.42 -25.65
C ASN A 795 3.88 15.45 -24.55
N ALA A 796 3.95 16.74 -24.86
CA ALA A 796 3.63 17.79 -23.91
C ALA A 796 2.13 17.77 -23.56
N ARG A 797 1.25 17.53 -24.54
CA ARG A 797 -0.19 17.32 -24.28
C ARG A 797 -0.45 16.10 -23.40
N ALA A 798 0.23 14.97 -23.65
CA ALA A 798 0.08 13.76 -22.84
C ALA A 798 0.56 13.99 -21.39
N ALA A 799 1.69 14.67 -21.21
CA ALA A 799 2.17 15.07 -19.88
C ALA A 799 1.18 16.01 -19.17
N ALA A 800 0.60 16.98 -19.88
CA ALA A 800 -0.43 17.86 -19.33
C ALA A 800 -1.70 17.09 -18.92
N VAL A 801 -2.13 16.09 -19.69
CA VAL A 801 -3.24 15.19 -19.31
C VAL A 801 -2.91 14.38 -18.05
N ARG A 802 -1.66 13.90 -17.89
CA ARG A 802 -1.22 13.24 -16.67
C ARG A 802 -1.32 14.17 -15.45
N ILE A 803 -0.81 15.40 -15.57
CA ILE A 803 -0.92 16.43 -14.52
C ILE A 803 -2.39 16.70 -14.19
N LEU A 804 -3.24 16.95 -15.19
CA LEU A 804 -4.68 17.14 -15.03
C LEU A 804 -5.34 15.98 -14.25
N SER A 805 -4.94 14.74 -14.53
CA SER A 805 -5.49 13.54 -13.88
C SER A 805 -5.05 13.42 -12.42
N ASP A 806 -3.79 13.73 -12.14
CA ASP A 806 -3.21 13.61 -10.80
C ASP A 806 -3.67 14.76 -9.88
N SER A 807 -3.93 15.95 -10.46
CA SER A 807 -4.43 17.14 -9.77
C SER A 807 -5.95 17.32 -9.84
N ARG A 808 -6.68 16.30 -10.30
CA ARG A 808 -8.13 16.38 -10.57
C ARG A 808 -8.97 16.92 -9.40
N ASP A 809 -8.58 16.61 -8.16
CA ASP A 809 -9.30 17.06 -6.96
C ASP A 809 -9.18 18.59 -6.74
N GLN A 810 -8.23 19.24 -7.42
CA GLN A 810 -7.96 20.68 -7.35
C GLN A 810 -8.54 21.46 -8.56
N ILE A 811 -9.11 20.75 -9.54
CA ILE A 811 -9.60 21.34 -10.80
C ILE A 811 -11.08 20.96 -10.99
N GLU A 812 -11.97 21.93 -10.82
CA GLU A 812 -13.43 21.72 -10.87
C GLU A 812 -13.92 21.10 -12.18
N ASP A 813 -13.36 21.52 -13.33
CA ASP A 813 -13.72 21.05 -14.67
C ASP A 813 -12.84 19.91 -15.20
N ALA A 814 -12.12 19.19 -14.32
CA ALA A 814 -11.12 18.20 -14.72
C ALA A 814 -11.67 17.11 -15.67
N GLN A 815 -12.84 16.54 -15.36
CA GLN A 815 -13.46 15.53 -16.22
C GLN A 815 -13.81 16.07 -17.61
N GLN A 816 -14.28 17.33 -17.68
CA GLN A 816 -14.64 17.94 -18.95
C GLN A 816 -13.39 18.13 -19.82
N LEU A 817 -12.30 18.64 -19.23
CA LEU A 817 -11.03 18.80 -19.93
C LEU A 817 -10.46 17.47 -20.44
N LEU A 818 -10.56 16.39 -19.65
CA LEU A 818 -10.21 15.05 -20.10
C LEU A 818 -11.09 14.57 -21.26
N SER A 819 -12.39 14.86 -21.19
CA SER A 819 -13.34 14.49 -22.23
C SER A 819 -13.07 15.23 -23.54
N ASP A 820 -12.69 16.51 -23.47
CA ASP A 820 -12.32 17.31 -24.64
C ASP A 820 -11.03 16.77 -25.28
N ALA A 821 -10.04 16.41 -24.46
CA ALA A 821 -8.78 15.80 -24.90
C ALA A 821 -8.94 14.36 -25.45
N SER A 822 -10.10 13.71 -25.25
CA SER A 822 -10.34 12.33 -25.71
C SER A 822 -10.26 12.15 -27.24
N GLN A 823 -10.42 13.25 -27.99
CA GLN A 823 -10.40 13.29 -29.45
C GLN A 823 -9.02 13.63 -30.04
N ASP A 824 -7.98 13.71 -29.21
CA ASP A 824 -6.63 14.04 -29.65
C ASP A 824 -6.11 13.06 -30.72
N ASP A 825 -5.37 13.56 -31.70
CA ASP A 825 -4.82 12.76 -32.80
C ASP A 825 -3.68 11.84 -32.34
N HIS A 826 -2.97 12.22 -31.27
CA HIS A 826 -1.84 11.49 -30.74
C HIS A 826 -2.30 10.35 -29.79
N PRO A 827 -2.01 9.07 -30.09
CA PRO A 827 -2.49 7.92 -29.30
C PRO A 827 -2.03 7.94 -27.83
N ARG A 828 -0.86 8.49 -27.53
CA ARG A 828 -0.38 8.64 -26.14
C ARG A 828 -1.24 9.59 -25.31
N VAL A 829 -1.74 10.67 -25.91
CA VAL A 829 -2.67 11.61 -25.24
C VAL A 829 -3.95 10.87 -24.91
N ARG A 830 -4.52 10.13 -25.87
CA ARG A 830 -5.71 9.31 -25.64
C ARG A 830 -5.51 8.24 -24.56
N THR A 831 -4.32 7.66 -24.48
CA THR A 831 -3.98 6.69 -23.43
C THR A 831 -3.97 7.34 -22.04
N GLU A 832 -3.35 8.51 -21.90
CA GLU A 832 -3.39 9.30 -20.65
C GLU A 832 -4.81 9.79 -20.32
N VAL A 833 -5.63 10.10 -21.33
CA VAL A 833 -7.05 10.46 -21.11
C VAL A 833 -7.83 9.26 -20.58
N ALA A 834 -7.65 8.07 -21.16
CA ALA A 834 -8.30 6.87 -20.67
C ALA A 834 -7.88 6.56 -19.22
N ARG A 835 -6.60 6.75 -18.89
CA ARG A 835 -6.10 6.69 -17.51
C ARG A 835 -6.79 7.73 -16.62
N GLY A 836 -6.87 9.00 -17.04
CA GLY A 836 -7.49 10.07 -16.25
C GLY A 836 -8.99 9.85 -15.99
N LEU A 837 -9.73 9.46 -17.02
CA LEU A 837 -11.16 9.15 -16.92
C LEU A 837 -11.43 7.94 -16.01
N SER A 838 -10.43 7.05 -15.82
CA SER A 838 -10.54 5.97 -14.86
C SER A 838 -10.64 6.45 -13.40
N PHE A 839 -10.40 7.72 -13.06
CA PHE A 839 -10.62 8.21 -11.69
C PHE A 839 -12.04 8.75 -11.46
N PHE A 840 -12.87 8.83 -12.50
CA PHE A 840 -14.23 9.35 -12.42
C PHE A 840 -15.24 8.21 -12.51
N ASP A 841 -15.75 7.77 -11.37
CA ASP A 841 -16.75 6.71 -11.28
C ASP A 841 -18.16 7.24 -11.61
N ASN A 842 -18.39 7.54 -12.89
CA ASN A 842 -19.69 7.98 -13.38
C ASN A 842 -19.95 7.58 -14.84
N ILE A 843 -21.22 7.61 -15.24
CA ILE A 843 -21.65 7.18 -16.58
C ILE A 843 -21.09 8.07 -17.70
N ALA A 844 -20.81 9.35 -17.44
CA ALA A 844 -20.28 10.26 -18.45
C ALA A 844 -18.83 9.92 -18.82
N ALA A 845 -18.00 9.54 -17.85
CA ALA A 845 -16.64 9.04 -18.09
C ALA A 845 -16.69 7.74 -18.90
N ALA A 846 -17.55 6.79 -18.52
CA ALA A 846 -17.72 5.53 -19.25
C ALA A 846 -18.15 5.73 -20.71
N ARG A 847 -19.09 6.65 -20.98
CA ARG A 847 -19.51 6.99 -22.36
C ARG A 847 -18.37 7.58 -23.17
N THR A 848 -17.56 8.44 -22.58
CA THR A 848 -16.39 9.04 -23.25
C THR A 848 -15.36 7.97 -23.60
N LEU A 849 -15.03 7.07 -22.66
CA LEU A 849 -14.16 5.92 -22.89
C LEU A 849 -14.63 5.02 -24.04
N MET A 850 -15.93 4.74 -24.12
CA MET A 850 -16.51 3.97 -25.22
C MET A 850 -16.49 4.74 -26.54
N ALA A 851 -16.72 6.06 -26.53
CA ALA A 851 -16.66 6.89 -27.73
C ALA A 851 -15.25 6.96 -28.33
N MET A 852 -14.20 6.93 -27.49
CA MET A 852 -12.79 6.90 -27.93
C MET A 852 -12.48 5.70 -28.84
N THR A 853 -13.23 4.60 -28.76
CA THR A 853 -12.99 3.43 -29.63
C THR A 853 -13.38 3.66 -31.09
N SER A 854 -14.02 4.79 -31.40
CA SER A 854 -14.28 5.21 -32.79
C SER A 854 -13.05 5.78 -33.49
N LEU A 855 -12.02 6.16 -32.73
CA LEU A 855 -10.73 6.65 -33.23
C LEU A 855 -9.83 5.49 -33.68
N PRO A 856 -8.75 5.75 -34.45
CA PRO A 856 -7.83 4.71 -34.90
C PRO A 856 -7.36 3.81 -33.75
N ALA A 857 -7.39 2.50 -34.00
CA ALA A 857 -7.03 1.49 -33.00
C ALA A 857 -5.56 1.64 -32.58
N ASP A 858 -5.33 1.56 -31.28
CA ASP A 858 -4.02 1.54 -30.66
C ASP A 858 -4.08 0.59 -29.47
N TYR A 859 -3.13 -0.34 -29.39
CA TYR A 859 -3.13 -1.38 -28.37
C TYR A 859 -3.15 -0.81 -26.95
N TRP A 860 -2.32 0.20 -26.69
CA TRP A 860 -2.16 0.76 -25.35
C TRP A 860 -3.38 1.57 -24.92
N CYS A 861 -3.95 2.33 -25.86
CA CYS A 861 -5.18 3.06 -25.63
C CYS A 861 -6.35 2.11 -25.36
N ASP A 862 -6.55 1.08 -26.20
CA ASP A 862 -7.65 0.12 -26.02
C ASP A 862 -7.48 -0.71 -24.73
N TYR A 863 -6.26 -1.12 -24.38
CA TYR A 863 -5.96 -1.76 -23.09
C TYR A 863 -6.35 -0.85 -21.92
N THR A 864 -5.99 0.44 -21.99
CA THR A 864 -6.27 1.39 -20.92
C THR A 864 -7.78 1.66 -20.81
N ILE A 865 -8.48 1.80 -21.94
CA ILE A 865 -9.96 1.92 -21.99
C ILE A 865 -10.62 0.71 -21.34
N GLN A 866 -10.18 -0.51 -21.69
CA GLN A 866 -10.72 -1.74 -21.12
C GLN A 866 -10.64 -1.74 -19.59
N HIS A 867 -9.48 -1.39 -19.02
CA HIS A 867 -9.28 -1.43 -17.57
C HIS A 867 -9.92 -0.23 -16.85
N ALA A 868 -10.01 0.93 -17.51
CA ALA A 868 -10.77 2.07 -16.99
C ALA A 868 -12.27 1.73 -16.89
N LEU A 869 -12.83 1.08 -17.91
CA LEU A 869 -14.20 0.56 -17.85
C LEU A 869 -14.35 -0.54 -16.79
N ALA A 870 -13.39 -1.45 -16.66
CA ALA A 870 -13.44 -2.50 -15.65
C ALA A 870 -13.45 -1.97 -14.21
N ALA A 871 -12.72 -0.88 -13.92
CA ALA A 871 -12.68 -0.28 -12.59
C ALA A 871 -14.06 0.24 -12.14
N HIS A 872 -14.88 0.71 -13.09
CA HIS A 872 -16.19 1.33 -12.83
C HIS A 872 -17.36 0.52 -13.34
N GLU A 873 -17.19 -0.80 -13.40
CA GLU A 873 -18.18 -1.70 -14.00
C GLU A 873 -19.56 -1.55 -13.35
N SER A 874 -19.63 -1.36 -12.03
CA SER A 874 -20.86 -1.14 -11.27
C SER A 874 -21.70 0.05 -11.77
N THR A 875 -21.06 1.02 -12.42
CA THR A 875 -21.66 2.31 -12.74
C THR A 875 -22.24 2.37 -14.14
N TRP A 876 -21.66 1.63 -15.09
CA TRP A 876 -22.15 1.61 -16.48
C TRP A 876 -22.81 0.30 -16.89
N ARG A 877 -22.60 -0.81 -16.17
CA ARG A 877 -23.11 -2.14 -16.55
C ARG A 877 -24.63 -2.16 -16.73
N ALA A 878 -25.38 -1.58 -15.79
CA ALA A 878 -26.85 -1.57 -15.85
C ALA A 878 -27.37 -0.80 -17.08
N GLU A 879 -26.78 0.35 -17.39
CA GLU A 879 -27.11 1.17 -18.56
C GLU A 879 -26.74 0.44 -19.87
N TYR A 880 -25.63 -0.31 -19.91
CA TYR A 880 -25.25 -1.14 -21.04
C TYR A 880 -26.25 -2.29 -21.27
N LEU A 881 -26.55 -3.07 -20.23
CA LEU A 881 -27.47 -4.21 -20.30
C LEU A 881 -28.89 -3.79 -20.70
N THR A 882 -29.31 -2.59 -20.29
CA THR A 882 -30.62 -2.02 -20.62
C THR A 882 -30.63 -1.28 -21.96
N GLY A 883 -29.54 -1.30 -22.75
CA GLY A 883 -29.48 -0.67 -24.08
C GLY A 883 -29.51 0.87 -24.06
N ARG A 884 -29.21 1.50 -22.92
CA ARG A 884 -29.19 2.97 -22.74
C ARG A 884 -27.82 3.60 -22.99
N ILE A 885 -26.80 2.77 -23.11
CA ILE A 885 -25.56 3.16 -23.76
C ILE A 885 -25.78 2.95 -25.27
N PRO A 886 -25.63 3.99 -26.12
CA PRO A 886 -25.78 3.85 -27.57
C PRO A 886 -24.93 2.68 -28.09
N GLU A 887 -25.31 2.05 -29.21
CA GLU A 887 -24.46 1.07 -29.90
C GLU A 887 -23.10 1.71 -30.18
N ALA A 888 -22.15 1.49 -29.26
CA ALA A 888 -20.78 1.85 -29.44
C ALA A 888 -20.25 0.92 -30.53
N GLY A 889 -19.58 1.46 -31.55
CA GLY A 889 -19.16 0.69 -32.72
C GLY A 889 -18.43 -0.61 -32.35
N ASP A 890 -18.33 -1.55 -33.30
CA ASP A 890 -17.90 -2.94 -33.09
C ASP A 890 -16.75 -3.15 -32.08
N ARG A 891 -15.76 -2.23 -32.04
CA ARG A 891 -14.63 -2.27 -31.10
C ARG A 891 -15.02 -2.05 -29.63
N ALA A 892 -15.83 -1.04 -29.31
CA ALA A 892 -16.33 -0.85 -27.94
C ALA A 892 -17.25 -2.00 -27.51
N THR A 893 -18.11 -2.46 -28.42
CA THR A 893 -18.95 -3.65 -28.16
C THR A 893 -18.09 -4.87 -27.84
N THR A 894 -16.97 -5.05 -28.54
CA THR A 894 -16.01 -6.14 -28.26
C THR A 894 -15.35 -5.99 -26.90
N ILE A 895 -14.85 -4.80 -26.55
CA ILE A 895 -14.20 -4.54 -25.25
C ILE A 895 -15.18 -4.80 -24.10
N VAL A 896 -16.40 -4.26 -24.19
CA VAL A 896 -17.42 -4.45 -23.15
C VAL A 896 -17.84 -5.92 -23.07
N ALA A 897 -18.04 -6.59 -24.20
CA ALA A 897 -18.36 -8.02 -24.21
C ALA A 897 -17.26 -8.85 -23.53
N GLN A 898 -15.98 -8.54 -23.75
CA GLN A 898 -14.86 -9.20 -23.09
C GLN A 898 -14.85 -8.98 -21.57
N LEU A 899 -15.16 -7.77 -21.11
CA LEU A 899 -15.27 -7.46 -19.68
C LEU A 899 -16.41 -8.26 -19.02
N MET A 900 -17.57 -8.29 -19.66
CA MET A 900 -18.73 -9.05 -19.19
C MET A 900 -18.50 -10.57 -19.24
N ALA A 901 -17.66 -11.02 -20.17
CA ALA A 901 -17.24 -12.40 -20.37
C ALA A 901 -15.99 -12.82 -19.59
N ALA A 902 -15.46 -11.97 -18.69
CA ALA A 902 -14.18 -12.18 -17.98
C ALA A 902 -14.10 -13.47 -17.13
N SER A 903 -15.20 -14.21 -17.01
CA SER A 903 -15.19 -15.61 -16.60
C SER A 903 -15.98 -16.46 -17.60
N LYS A 904 -15.60 -17.73 -17.75
CA LYS A 904 -16.27 -18.69 -18.65
C LYS A 904 -17.80 -18.73 -18.43
N SER A 905 -18.25 -18.76 -17.18
CA SER A 905 -19.69 -18.78 -16.84
C SER A 905 -20.38 -17.45 -17.17
N GLY A 906 -19.71 -16.31 -16.99
CA GLY A 906 -20.22 -15.00 -17.40
C GLY A 906 -20.37 -14.88 -18.91
N ALA A 907 -19.39 -15.38 -19.68
CA ALA A 907 -19.43 -15.39 -21.14
C ALA A 907 -20.61 -16.22 -21.69
N GLU A 908 -20.86 -17.39 -21.09
CA GLU A 908 -21.98 -18.26 -21.45
C GLU A 908 -23.34 -17.65 -21.04
N ALA A 909 -23.39 -16.89 -19.93
CA ALA A 909 -24.60 -16.25 -19.41
C ALA A 909 -25.00 -14.97 -20.16
N LEU A 910 -24.04 -14.19 -20.64
CA LEU A 910 -24.24 -12.88 -21.24
C LEU A 910 -25.33 -12.83 -22.34
N PRO A 911 -25.33 -13.68 -23.38
CA PRO A 911 -26.33 -13.59 -24.43
C PRO A 911 -27.75 -13.83 -23.91
N PHE A 912 -27.91 -14.69 -22.91
CA PHE A 912 -29.21 -14.95 -22.30
C PHE A 912 -29.69 -13.77 -21.45
N LEU A 913 -28.80 -13.16 -20.67
CA LEU A 913 -29.14 -11.97 -19.87
C LEU A 913 -29.49 -10.78 -20.77
N GLN A 914 -28.80 -10.57 -21.88
CA GLN A 914 -29.15 -9.54 -22.87
C GLN A 914 -30.54 -9.77 -23.47
N THR A 915 -30.89 -11.02 -23.80
CA THR A 915 -32.25 -11.36 -24.27
C THR A 915 -33.31 -11.04 -23.21
N LEU A 916 -33.00 -11.23 -21.92
CA LEU A 916 -33.96 -11.09 -20.83
C LEU A 916 -34.08 -9.66 -20.27
N LEU A 917 -33.01 -8.87 -20.30
CA LEU A 917 -32.91 -7.55 -19.67
C LEU A 917 -32.94 -6.38 -20.67
N GLY A 918 -32.87 -6.67 -21.98
CA GLY A 918 -32.83 -5.65 -23.02
C GLY A 918 -34.07 -4.74 -23.04
N ALA A 919 -33.90 -3.50 -23.50
CA ALA A 919 -34.98 -2.49 -23.56
C ALA A 919 -36.18 -2.94 -24.42
N GLU A 920 -35.90 -3.71 -25.48
CA GLU A 920 -36.92 -4.31 -26.34
C GLU A 920 -37.26 -5.72 -25.86
N GLN A 921 -38.54 -5.95 -25.51
CA GLN A 921 -39.00 -7.29 -25.16
C GLN A 921 -38.90 -8.23 -26.36
N LYS A 922 -38.06 -9.26 -26.23
CA LYS A 922 -37.95 -10.35 -27.21
C LYS A 922 -39.14 -11.31 -27.12
N PRO A 923 -39.47 -12.04 -28.20
CA PRO A 923 -40.55 -13.02 -28.20
C PRO A 923 -40.44 -14.04 -27.05
N GLU A 924 -41.58 -14.49 -26.53
CA GLU A 924 -41.64 -15.41 -25.37
C GLU A 924 -40.84 -16.70 -25.60
N GLU A 925 -40.79 -17.21 -26.83
CA GLU A 925 -39.98 -18.37 -27.19
C GLU A 925 -38.47 -18.14 -26.99
N GLU A 926 -37.97 -16.97 -27.39
CA GLU A 926 -36.56 -16.60 -27.22
C GLU A 926 -36.22 -16.36 -25.75
N ARG A 927 -37.13 -15.72 -25.02
CA ARG A 927 -36.99 -15.51 -23.57
C ARG A 927 -36.97 -16.84 -22.80
N ASN A 928 -37.85 -17.78 -23.14
CA ASN A 928 -37.87 -19.11 -22.53
C ASN A 928 -36.59 -19.92 -22.83
N LYS A 929 -36.05 -19.79 -24.05
CA LYS A 929 -34.75 -20.37 -24.40
C LYS A 929 -33.63 -19.73 -23.57
N ALA A 930 -33.65 -18.41 -23.37
CA ALA A 930 -32.66 -17.72 -22.55
C ALA A 930 -32.71 -18.13 -21.07
N ILE A 931 -33.91 -18.26 -20.47
CA ILE A 931 -34.08 -18.76 -19.10
C ILE A 931 -33.55 -20.18 -18.97
N THR A 932 -33.88 -21.06 -19.92
CA THR A 932 -33.40 -22.45 -19.93
C THR A 932 -31.88 -22.52 -20.09
N GLY A 933 -31.33 -21.66 -20.96
CA GLY A 933 -29.88 -21.51 -21.16
C GLY A 933 -29.16 -21.12 -19.87
N LEU A 934 -29.65 -20.08 -19.17
CA LEU A 934 -29.10 -19.64 -17.87
C LEU A 934 -29.22 -20.71 -16.79
N SER A 935 -30.35 -21.41 -16.75
CA SER A 935 -30.60 -22.47 -15.78
C SER A 935 -29.62 -23.64 -15.92
N GLY A 936 -29.17 -23.91 -17.15
CA GLY A 936 -28.16 -24.93 -17.44
C GLY A 936 -26.73 -24.58 -17.01
N LEU A 937 -26.45 -23.32 -16.67
CA LEU A 937 -25.13 -22.87 -16.23
C LEU A 937 -24.91 -23.18 -14.75
N LYS A 938 -23.66 -23.50 -14.38
CA LYS A 938 -23.28 -23.82 -13.01
C LYS A 938 -22.39 -22.73 -12.41
N GLY A 939 -22.76 -22.25 -11.23
CA GLY A 939 -22.01 -21.23 -10.47
C GLY A 939 -21.26 -21.79 -9.26
N ASP A 940 -20.70 -20.89 -8.48
CA ASP A 940 -20.09 -21.13 -7.17
C ASP A 940 -21.01 -20.65 -6.04
N VAL A 941 -21.33 -21.55 -5.10
CA VAL A 941 -22.25 -21.28 -3.99
C VAL A 941 -21.70 -20.25 -3.00
N ASN A 942 -20.39 -20.22 -2.76
CA ASN A 942 -19.78 -19.31 -1.80
C ASN A 942 -19.74 -17.88 -2.34
N ARG A 943 -19.32 -17.71 -3.61
CA ARG A 943 -19.40 -16.41 -4.28
C ARG A 943 -20.85 -15.96 -4.43
N GLY A 944 -21.76 -16.88 -4.71
CA GLY A 944 -23.19 -16.60 -4.78
C GLY A 944 -23.76 -16.07 -3.45
N ARG A 945 -23.25 -16.55 -2.31
CA ARG A 945 -23.60 -15.98 -1.00
C ARG A 945 -23.12 -14.54 -0.86
N GLU A 946 -21.91 -14.21 -1.31
CA GLU A 946 -21.41 -12.82 -1.26
C GLU A 946 -22.28 -11.89 -2.10
N VAL A 947 -22.68 -12.33 -3.29
CA VAL A 947 -23.62 -11.60 -4.16
C VAL A 947 -24.98 -11.44 -3.49
N PHE A 948 -25.50 -12.49 -2.85
CA PHE A 948 -26.74 -12.43 -2.07
C PHE A 948 -26.64 -11.43 -0.92
N VAL A 949 -25.54 -11.45 -0.17
CA VAL A 949 -25.28 -10.53 0.94
C VAL A 949 -25.30 -9.09 0.44
N ARG A 950 -24.65 -8.81 -0.68
CA ARG A 950 -24.58 -7.46 -1.25
C ARG A 950 -25.89 -6.95 -1.85
N ASN A 951 -26.67 -7.81 -2.50
CA ASN A 951 -27.78 -7.36 -3.36
C ASN A 951 -29.18 -7.73 -2.83
N CYS A 952 -29.30 -8.71 -1.94
CA CYS A 952 -30.60 -9.29 -1.58
C CYS A 952 -30.94 -9.17 -0.09
N THR A 953 -29.95 -9.07 0.81
CA THR A 953 -30.18 -9.08 2.27
C THR A 953 -30.93 -7.86 2.80
N ALA A 954 -30.92 -6.73 2.07
CA ALA A 954 -31.73 -5.57 2.40
C ALA A 954 -33.22 -5.91 2.56
N CYS A 955 -33.71 -6.90 1.79
CA CYS A 955 -35.10 -7.30 1.79
C CYS A 955 -35.33 -8.77 2.19
N HIS A 956 -34.39 -9.67 1.88
CA HIS A 956 -34.60 -11.12 2.02
C HIS A 956 -33.69 -11.74 3.07
N LYS A 957 -34.29 -12.55 3.94
CA LYS A 957 -33.60 -13.41 4.90
C LYS A 957 -33.35 -14.79 4.31
N VAL A 958 -32.19 -15.40 4.61
CA VAL A 958 -31.90 -16.82 4.34
C VAL A 958 -31.40 -17.48 5.63
N GLY A 959 -32.05 -18.57 6.03
CA GLY A 959 -31.74 -19.27 7.29
C GLY A 959 -31.99 -18.43 8.55
N ASN A 960 -31.16 -18.61 9.57
CA ASN A 960 -31.26 -17.93 10.87
C ASN A 960 -30.26 -16.75 11.04
N GLY A 961 -29.58 -16.33 9.97
CA GLY A 961 -28.46 -15.38 10.04
C GLY A 961 -28.71 -14.07 9.27
N ASP A 962 -28.50 -14.09 7.95
CA ASP A 962 -28.33 -12.87 7.15
C ASP A 962 -29.66 -12.35 6.55
N GLY A 963 -29.88 -11.02 6.62
CA GLY A 963 -30.93 -10.28 5.91
C GLY A 963 -32.21 -9.98 6.70
N ARG A 964 -33.12 -9.20 6.09
CA ARG A 964 -34.38 -8.73 6.68
C ARG A 964 -35.59 -9.52 6.16
N GLU A 965 -36.75 -9.39 6.81
CA GLU A 965 -38.00 -10.06 6.40
C GLU A 965 -39.00 -9.10 5.74
N TYR A 966 -38.51 -8.19 4.90
CA TYR A 966 -39.39 -7.32 4.10
C TYR A 966 -39.91 -8.03 2.85
N GLY A 967 -39.07 -8.87 2.23
CA GLY A 967 -39.41 -9.80 1.17
C GLY A 967 -39.66 -11.22 1.68
N PRO A 968 -40.05 -12.16 0.79
CA PRO A 968 -40.15 -13.58 1.13
C PRO A 968 -38.85 -14.11 1.74
N ASN A 969 -38.97 -14.87 2.84
CA ASN A 969 -37.85 -15.63 3.37
C ASN A 969 -37.43 -16.69 2.33
N LEU A 970 -36.15 -16.69 1.96
CA LEU A 970 -35.60 -17.52 0.90
C LEU A 970 -34.94 -18.81 1.42
N ALA A 971 -34.99 -19.08 2.73
CA ALA A 971 -34.67 -20.40 3.27
C ALA A 971 -35.56 -21.46 2.61
N GLY A 972 -34.96 -22.53 2.09
CA GLY A 972 -35.69 -23.61 1.43
C GLY A 972 -36.30 -23.22 0.08
N VAL A 973 -35.91 -22.09 -0.53
CA VAL A 973 -36.52 -21.61 -1.79
C VAL A 973 -36.41 -22.65 -2.91
N ALA A 974 -35.34 -23.45 -2.95
CA ALA A 974 -35.15 -24.51 -3.93
C ALA A 974 -36.15 -25.68 -3.80
N LYS A 975 -36.91 -25.77 -2.70
CA LYS A 975 -38.03 -26.71 -2.55
C LYS A 975 -39.34 -26.16 -3.11
N ARG A 976 -39.47 -24.83 -3.15
CA ARG A 976 -40.71 -24.12 -3.54
C ARG A 976 -40.71 -23.70 -5.00
N MET A 977 -39.53 -23.43 -5.55
CA MET A 977 -39.34 -22.94 -6.91
C MET A 977 -38.24 -23.75 -7.57
N ASP A 978 -38.47 -24.15 -8.82
CA ASP A 978 -37.39 -24.67 -9.65
C ASP A 978 -36.43 -23.53 -10.06
N ARG A 979 -35.27 -23.90 -10.59
CA ARG A 979 -34.22 -22.95 -10.96
C ARG A 979 -34.69 -21.93 -12.01
N ASN A 980 -35.54 -22.34 -12.95
CA ASN A 980 -36.10 -21.43 -13.96
C ASN A 980 -36.98 -20.37 -13.32
N LYS A 981 -37.82 -20.78 -12.36
CA LYS A 981 -38.70 -19.87 -11.63
C LYS A 981 -37.90 -18.91 -10.74
N ILE A 982 -36.82 -19.38 -10.11
CA ILE A 982 -35.89 -18.50 -9.36
C ILE A 982 -35.28 -17.45 -10.30
N ILE A 983 -34.77 -17.84 -11.47
CA ILE A 983 -34.22 -16.90 -12.46
C ILE A 983 -35.26 -15.86 -12.87
N LEU A 984 -36.48 -16.30 -13.21
CA LEU A 984 -37.56 -15.41 -13.61
C LEU A 984 -37.93 -14.42 -12.49
N SER A 985 -37.97 -14.86 -11.23
CA SER A 985 -38.28 -13.99 -10.09
C SER A 985 -37.22 -12.92 -9.83
N VAL A 986 -35.97 -13.16 -10.21
CA VAL A 986 -34.88 -12.16 -10.07
C VAL A 986 -34.84 -11.22 -11.28
N VAL A 987 -35.07 -11.74 -12.49
CA VAL A 987 -35.07 -10.95 -13.74
C VAL A 987 -36.31 -10.08 -13.85
N GLU A 988 -37.48 -10.62 -13.49
CA GLU A 988 -38.79 -9.96 -13.60
C GLU A 988 -39.54 -10.02 -12.27
N PRO A 989 -39.14 -9.21 -11.27
CA PRO A 989 -39.77 -9.22 -9.95
C PRO A 989 -41.25 -8.85 -9.99
N ASN A 990 -41.71 -8.17 -11.05
CA ASN A 990 -43.09 -7.77 -11.28
C ASN A 990 -43.96 -8.82 -11.99
N ALA A 991 -43.41 -9.94 -12.46
CA ALA A 991 -44.17 -10.95 -13.18
C ALA A 991 -45.22 -11.65 -12.30
N GLU A 992 -44.93 -11.85 -11.02
CA GLU A 992 -45.85 -12.46 -10.05
C GLU A 992 -45.61 -11.89 -8.65
N VAL A 993 -46.50 -11.00 -8.20
CA VAL A 993 -46.36 -10.29 -6.92
C VAL A 993 -47.52 -10.63 -5.98
N ALA A 994 -47.21 -11.30 -4.86
CA ALA A 994 -48.17 -11.50 -3.79
C ALA A 994 -48.58 -10.15 -3.18
N GLU A 995 -49.85 -10.01 -2.83
CA GLU A 995 -50.45 -8.74 -2.40
C GLU A 995 -49.67 -8.06 -1.25
N LYS A 996 -49.15 -8.86 -0.30
CA LYS A 996 -48.36 -8.37 0.84
C LYS A 996 -46.98 -7.79 0.50
N TYR A 997 -46.48 -7.96 -0.73
CA TYR A 997 -45.18 -7.46 -1.17
C TYR A 997 -45.29 -6.35 -2.23
N ARG A 998 -46.51 -5.89 -2.52
CA ARG A 998 -46.74 -4.78 -3.45
C ARG A 998 -46.29 -3.46 -2.85
N SER A 999 -45.69 -2.63 -3.68
CA SER A 999 -45.32 -1.27 -3.32
C SER A 999 -46.57 -0.43 -3.05
N THR A 1000 -46.46 0.53 -2.14
CA THR A 1000 -47.46 1.55 -1.85
C THR A 1000 -46.87 2.89 -2.24
N LEU A 1001 -47.60 3.66 -3.04
CA LEU A 1001 -47.30 5.06 -3.30
C LEU A 1001 -48.11 5.90 -2.31
N ILE A 1002 -47.43 6.80 -1.61
CA ILE A 1002 -48.00 7.74 -0.66
C ILE A 1002 -47.71 9.15 -1.18
N VAL A 1003 -48.76 9.95 -1.30
CA VAL A 1003 -48.65 11.40 -1.47
C VAL A 1003 -48.98 12.03 -0.13
N THR A 1004 -48.07 12.84 0.38
CA THR A 1004 -48.23 13.55 1.65
C THR A 1004 -48.93 14.89 1.43
N VAL A 1005 -49.49 15.48 2.49
CA VAL A 1005 -50.28 16.74 2.40
C VAL A 1005 -49.46 17.93 1.87
N ASP A 1006 -48.14 17.89 2.00
CA ASP A 1006 -47.22 18.91 1.46
C ASP A 1006 -46.78 18.62 0.00
N GLY A 1007 -47.26 17.53 -0.60
CA GLY A 1007 -47.01 17.14 -1.98
C GLY A 1007 -45.80 16.22 -2.18
N ALA A 1008 -45.12 15.75 -1.13
CA ALA A 1008 -44.02 14.78 -1.29
C ALA A 1008 -44.56 13.37 -1.63
N ILE A 1009 -43.87 12.68 -2.55
CA ILE A 1009 -44.22 11.33 -3.00
C ILE A 1009 -43.22 10.33 -2.42
N VAL A 1010 -43.73 9.35 -1.67
CA VAL A 1010 -42.94 8.24 -1.12
C VAL A 1010 -43.46 6.93 -1.70
N THR A 1011 -42.58 6.11 -2.27
CA THR A 1011 -42.95 4.79 -2.84
C THR A 1011 -42.13 3.70 -2.17
N GLY A 1012 -42.80 2.68 -1.63
CA GLY A 1012 -42.12 1.58 -0.94
C GLY A 1012 -43.06 0.55 -0.31
N LEU A 1013 -42.52 -0.42 0.40
CA LEU A 1013 -43.30 -1.44 1.11
C LEU A 1013 -43.73 -0.93 2.48
N VAL A 1014 -45.03 -1.02 2.81
CA VAL A 1014 -45.48 -0.75 4.19
C VAL A 1014 -45.10 -1.94 5.06
N THR A 1015 -44.13 -1.76 5.96
CA THR A 1015 -43.58 -2.83 6.81
C THR A 1015 -44.23 -2.88 8.19
N ARG A 1016 -44.78 -1.76 8.66
CA ARG A 1016 -45.52 -1.65 9.93
C ARG A 1016 -46.60 -0.59 9.78
N GLU A 1017 -47.75 -0.81 10.40
CA GLU A 1017 -48.83 0.18 10.48
C GLU A 1017 -49.48 0.12 11.86
N THR A 1018 -49.66 1.28 12.48
CA THR A 1018 -50.36 1.48 13.76
C THR A 1018 -51.54 2.43 13.58
N ASP A 1019 -52.23 2.80 14.64
CA ASP A 1019 -53.34 3.76 14.58
C ASP A 1019 -52.87 5.18 14.22
N GLU A 1020 -51.62 5.55 14.54
CA GLU A 1020 -51.09 6.91 14.35
C GLU A 1020 -50.05 7.02 13.22
N GLU A 1021 -49.28 5.95 12.99
CA GLU A 1021 -48.11 5.96 12.09
C GLU A 1021 -48.09 4.76 11.14
N LEU A 1022 -47.43 4.92 10.00
CA LEU A 1022 -47.05 3.84 9.10
C LEU A 1022 -45.57 3.93 8.75
N ASP A 1023 -44.89 2.78 8.70
CA ASP A 1023 -43.50 2.69 8.26
C ASP A 1023 -43.47 2.16 6.82
N ILE A 1024 -42.76 2.87 5.94
CA ILE A 1024 -42.59 2.52 4.53
C ILE A 1024 -41.10 2.34 4.20
N PHE A 1025 -40.74 1.20 3.61
CA PHE A 1025 -39.38 0.89 3.19
C PHE A 1025 -39.22 1.09 1.68
N ASP A 1026 -38.35 2.01 1.27
CA ASP A 1026 -38.18 2.42 -0.15
C ASP A 1026 -37.15 1.58 -0.93
N GLY A 1027 -36.65 0.50 -0.32
CA GLY A 1027 -35.57 -0.33 -0.87
C GLY A 1027 -34.18 0.07 -0.40
N LYS A 1028 -34.03 1.23 0.25
CA LYS A 1028 -32.78 1.70 0.87
C LYS A 1028 -32.95 1.99 2.36
N ALA A 1029 -33.98 2.74 2.74
CA ALA A 1029 -34.23 3.20 4.09
C ALA A 1029 -35.69 3.01 4.51
N LEU A 1030 -35.91 2.96 5.82
CA LEU A 1030 -37.24 2.95 6.43
C LEU A 1030 -37.66 4.39 6.75
N GLN A 1031 -38.85 4.79 6.33
CA GLN A 1031 -39.43 6.10 6.62
C GLN A 1031 -40.71 5.92 7.43
N THR A 1032 -40.83 6.61 8.56
CA THR A 1032 -42.06 6.62 9.36
C THR A 1032 -42.87 7.86 9.03
N LEU A 1033 -44.11 7.67 8.60
CA LEU A 1033 -45.05 8.72 8.25
C LEU A 1033 -46.21 8.72 9.25
N LYS A 1034 -46.61 9.90 9.73
CA LYS A 1034 -47.87 10.04 10.47
C LYS A 1034 -49.02 9.92 9.50
N LYS A 1035 -50.08 9.21 9.88
CA LYS A 1035 -51.28 9.08 9.04
C LYS A 1035 -51.98 10.40 8.78
N THR A 1036 -51.82 11.38 9.66
CA THR A 1036 -52.33 12.75 9.46
C THR A 1036 -51.66 13.47 8.30
N ASP A 1037 -50.47 13.02 7.90
CA ASP A 1037 -49.64 13.66 6.89
C ASP A 1037 -49.79 12.96 5.52
N VAL A 1038 -50.66 11.94 5.43
CA VAL A 1038 -50.97 11.21 4.20
C VAL A 1038 -52.22 11.79 3.55
N ASP A 1039 -52.08 12.33 2.34
CA ASP A 1039 -53.19 12.84 1.53
C ASP A 1039 -53.76 11.74 0.61
N GLU A 1040 -52.88 11.01 -0.08
CA GLU A 1040 -53.27 9.89 -0.96
C GLU A 1040 -52.41 8.64 -0.69
N ARG A 1041 -53.05 7.46 -0.72
CA ARG A 1041 -52.38 6.16 -0.62
C ARG A 1041 -52.88 5.22 -1.71
N VAL A 1042 -51.97 4.71 -2.54
CA VAL A 1042 -52.28 3.79 -3.62
C VAL A 1042 -51.36 2.58 -3.57
N THR A 1043 -51.92 1.40 -3.32
CA THR A 1043 -51.20 0.13 -3.49
C THR A 1043 -51.00 -0.13 -4.97
N GLN A 1044 -49.75 -0.20 -5.40
CA GLN A 1044 -49.32 -0.44 -6.77
C GLN A 1044 -49.49 -1.91 -7.15
N LYS A 1045 -49.50 -2.21 -8.45
CA LYS A 1045 -49.44 -3.61 -8.92
C LYS A 1045 -48.01 -4.15 -8.87
N GLN A 1046 -47.04 -3.25 -8.82
CA GLN A 1046 -45.61 -3.50 -8.81
C GLN A 1046 -45.14 -3.99 -7.44
N SER A 1047 -44.13 -4.85 -7.47
CA SER A 1047 -43.34 -5.34 -6.34
C SER A 1047 -42.61 -4.20 -5.65
N SER A 1048 -42.25 -4.44 -4.40
CA SER A 1048 -41.26 -3.66 -3.64
C SER A 1048 -39.82 -4.05 -3.95
N MET A 1049 -39.61 -5.21 -4.59
CA MET A 1049 -38.32 -5.55 -5.18
C MET A 1049 -38.09 -4.66 -6.42
N PRO A 1050 -37.02 -3.86 -6.48
CA PRO A 1050 -36.78 -2.94 -7.59
C PRO A 1050 -36.66 -3.66 -8.94
N ASP A 1051 -37.26 -3.08 -9.98
CA ASP A 1051 -36.98 -3.50 -11.35
C ASP A 1051 -35.50 -3.26 -11.70
N GLY A 1052 -34.93 -4.13 -12.53
CA GLY A 1052 -33.54 -4.00 -12.98
C GLY A 1052 -32.48 -4.49 -12.01
N VAL A 1053 -32.85 -5.10 -10.88
CA VAL A 1053 -31.93 -5.75 -9.93
C VAL A 1053 -30.97 -6.74 -10.60
N ALA A 1054 -31.48 -7.55 -11.54
CA ALA A 1054 -30.66 -8.46 -12.33
C ALA A 1054 -29.63 -7.74 -13.22
N ALA A 1055 -29.92 -6.53 -13.70
CA ALA A 1055 -28.99 -5.74 -14.51
C ALA A 1055 -27.86 -5.10 -13.69
N ALA A 1056 -28.02 -5.01 -12.36
CA ALA A 1056 -26.97 -4.56 -11.45
C ALA A 1056 -25.95 -5.68 -11.10
N ILE A 1057 -26.28 -6.95 -11.36
CA ILE A 1057 -25.46 -8.11 -11.00
C ILE A 1057 -24.61 -8.55 -12.22
N ALA A 1058 -23.33 -8.88 -12.01
CA ALA A 1058 -22.47 -9.33 -13.12
C ALA A 1058 -23.00 -10.65 -13.70
N PRO A 1059 -22.82 -10.96 -15.00
CA PRO A 1059 -23.29 -12.24 -15.55
C PRO A 1059 -22.79 -13.47 -14.80
N SER A 1060 -21.52 -13.46 -14.38
CA SER A 1060 -20.93 -14.53 -13.58
C SER A 1060 -21.50 -14.58 -12.15
N GLU A 1061 -21.64 -13.42 -11.51
CA GLU A 1061 -22.24 -13.27 -10.19
C GLU A 1061 -23.72 -13.66 -10.17
N PHE A 1062 -24.43 -13.44 -11.27
CA PHE A 1062 -25.83 -13.85 -11.44
C PHE A 1062 -25.92 -15.38 -11.45
N VAL A 1063 -25.05 -16.04 -12.22
CA VAL A 1063 -24.95 -17.51 -12.22
C VAL A 1063 -24.59 -18.04 -10.82
N ASP A 1064 -23.65 -17.40 -10.13
CA ASP A 1064 -23.27 -17.75 -8.75
C ASP A 1064 -24.44 -17.54 -7.76
N LEU A 1065 -25.16 -16.43 -7.85
CA LEU A 1065 -26.36 -16.13 -7.04
C LEU A 1065 -27.45 -17.20 -7.24
N ILE A 1066 -27.75 -17.54 -8.49
CA ILE A 1066 -28.74 -18.57 -8.81
C ILE A 1066 -28.28 -19.93 -8.29
N GLU A 1067 -26.99 -20.26 -8.34
CA GLU A 1067 -26.43 -21.47 -7.72
C GLU A 1067 -26.65 -21.48 -6.20
N TYR A 1068 -26.34 -20.37 -5.53
CA TYR A 1068 -26.54 -20.23 -4.09
C TYR A 1068 -28.01 -20.38 -3.68
N LEU A 1069 -28.93 -19.72 -4.38
CA LEU A 1069 -30.37 -19.82 -4.12
C LEU A 1069 -30.90 -21.23 -4.42
N SER A 1070 -30.41 -21.87 -5.48
CA SER A 1070 -30.75 -23.25 -5.81
C SER A 1070 -30.21 -24.27 -4.80
N ALA A 1071 -29.18 -23.91 -4.02
CA ALA A 1071 -28.64 -24.74 -2.94
C ALA A 1071 -29.44 -24.61 -1.63
N GLN A 1072 -30.32 -23.61 -1.50
CA GLN A 1072 -31.12 -23.39 -0.28
C GLN A 1072 -32.26 -24.41 -0.17
N THR A 1073 -31.95 -25.56 0.41
CA THR A 1073 -32.87 -26.70 0.59
C THR A 1073 -33.37 -26.85 2.04
N GLN A 1074 -32.80 -26.14 3.00
CA GLN A 1074 -33.21 -26.23 4.41
C GLN A 1074 -34.32 -25.23 4.73
N ASP A 1075 -35.40 -25.68 5.36
CA ASP A 1075 -36.49 -24.81 5.82
C ASP A 1075 -36.06 -24.08 7.11
N VAL A 1076 -36.67 -22.92 7.38
CA VAL A 1076 -36.54 -22.26 8.68
C VAL A 1076 -37.05 -23.22 9.76
N LYS A 1077 -36.23 -23.54 10.77
CA LYS A 1077 -36.74 -24.19 11.97
C LYS A 1077 -37.69 -23.18 12.63
N PRO A 1078 -38.95 -23.54 12.93
CA PRO A 1078 -39.86 -22.62 13.63
C PRO A 1078 -39.15 -22.09 14.88
N GLU A 1079 -39.07 -20.77 15.03
CA GLU A 1079 -38.56 -20.14 16.25
C GLU A 1079 -39.38 -20.64 17.45
N GLN A 1080 -38.69 -21.02 18.53
CA GLN A 1080 -39.29 -21.32 19.82
C GLN A 1080 -39.45 -20.06 20.65
#